data_AF-A3QGQ9-F1
#
_entry.id   AF-A3QGQ9-F1
#
_cell.length_a   1.000
_cell.length_b   1.000
_cell.length_c   1.000
_cell.angle_alpha   90.00
_cell.angle_beta   90.00
_cell.angle_gamma   90.00
#
_symmetry.space_group_name_H-M   'P 1'
#
loop_
_entity.id
_entity.type
_entity.pdbx_description
1 polymer ?
#
loop_
_entity_poly.entity_id
_entity_poly.type
_entity_poly.pdbx_seq_one_letter_code
_entity_poly.pdbx_strand_id
1 'polypeptide(L)'
;MRALILSLLLLLLVSQPSLAFSYQPQFDSFGAKEGLSMNTVTDIVNDKEGHLWIATQAGLNRYDGKRFKIFDTQGDNRGPSAKYIKKLHFSRSTLWLITRNEGINRYHADSSIFEPFNASNSPLPDDIVDLDEDAQGNLWIATADNRLLYFSPASNKLLATLDSSTTQGLPSGRINTLYRDRQDRLWIGTLNGLASLKQTEDEISVTQYAPEVLRGVSAIEAGKSNTLWVGTQTRGLFLLDITNDQAMAIAAVPASPAFSISALRRDKFGSLWIGFRAQGLARYEPSRNEIHRLNASAENRYSINSPVITSLWIDNEQQLWIGSKGGGLSKTFLDAQYFGHIHGFSFNDNNLLNVDIRSLLEDSQGTLWVGTASGVYRGLKNPRGELTGFIPFHVQNPALSQAFISFIKEDELGQLWIGTRGDGLFIYTADKQSYIHYLADAKSPNSLPSNQLYSLYFDRQGTPWITSSDGGIARYAGIATGFIAVPLPIKTVTDMLQDGDGNYWLTSSSDGLLRLAANGEITHFASHTPHALPKQHLFSIVAGDKHSLWIASNEGLLHFNTQDFSSRLLTTADGLIDDTIYLLFADQRRHLWLGTTKGLTQLDPDSLKTTNYTDIDGIQDNEFNFGAAALGRNNTLYLGGVNGFNHFNPAQLPRRQPPTLPVITDLFVLGQAQGLPDMDQGTPRLPPSLALPHTADIFSLHYHSPDLHNATRLSYQYRLLGLNDTWIAGSPEQVAYFTGLNPGNYLFEIRAKDINQQYSPIRRLKIMLEPAPWQSPFAYTLYFTLTLMLVSLIFYRKWSQYQQQAALLHEVAESEQRLQLALWGSGDEFWDWNIVHGNATRTNTFLKYPEQEQELKKTIATCVHPDDIPKVSRVAKECINDQIDKFSLTYRGLAPDGEWLWVLNRGQVVERDEAGKAVRIAGTIKNIQQQKETEHALRELNQRLEQRVNERTLELQQRNDELKHTLDELEHTQGELMDKEKMAALGGLVASITHEVNTPIGISVTAASHLQESVKHFDQLYRRGEITEEDFEQYQNEVAECCRLILANLERASKLIASFKQVSVDQSHEDVREFDLHAYLEEIFISLNPMLSRTPHEYSYQCPEKLIIQSTPGAFYQIVSNLFNNSVIHAYPDGKSGKLSLDVARTDQGICITYQDDGCGMSQEVQAQVFQPFFTTKRGKGGSGLGMNIVSNIVTQVLKGEISIDSQEGRGSTFIIHLPDSLIVR
;
A
#
# COMPACT_ATOMS: atom_id res chain seq x y z
N MET A 1 25.23 -7.33 60.01
CA MET A 1 24.82 -6.10 59.29
C MET A 1 24.77 -6.31 57.77
N ARG A 2 25.84 -6.73 57.07
CA ARG A 2 25.79 -7.03 55.62
C ARG A 2 24.75 -8.09 55.23
N ALA A 3 24.63 -9.19 55.99
CA ALA A 3 23.59 -10.21 55.74
C ALA A 3 22.16 -9.69 56.00
N LEU A 4 21.99 -8.76 56.94
CA LEU A 4 20.70 -8.13 57.25
C LEU A 4 20.32 -7.10 56.18
N ILE A 5 21.30 -6.36 55.66
CA ILE A 5 21.14 -5.44 54.53
C ILE A 5 20.88 -6.22 53.24
N LEU A 6 21.53 -7.37 53.03
CA LEU A 6 21.27 -8.23 51.88
C LEU A 6 19.87 -8.86 51.95
N SER A 7 19.43 -9.29 53.14
CA SER A 7 18.08 -9.83 53.33
C SER A 7 16.99 -8.76 53.30
N LEU A 8 17.24 -7.54 53.78
CA LEU A 8 16.35 -6.39 53.56
C LEU A 8 16.29 -5.97 52.09
N LEU A 9 17.42 -5.99 51.36
CA LEU A 9 17.46 -5.74 49.92
C LEU A 9 16.72 -6.85 49.14
N LEU A 10 16.87 -8.11 49.55
CA LEU A 10 16.12 -9.24 48.97
C LEU A 10 14.62 -9.17 49.32
N LEU A 11 14.25 -8.75 50.54
CA LEU A 11 12.84 -8.52 50.90
C LEU A 11 12.23 -7.32 50.15
N LEU A 12 13.00 -6.24 49.92
CA LEU A 12 12.61 -5.10 49.09
C LEU A 12 12.57 -5.44 47.59
N LEU A 13 13.36 -6.42 47.13
CA LEU A 13 13.30 -6.96 45.77
C LEU A 13 12.17 -7.97 45.56
N VAL A 14 11.68 -8.61 46.63
CA VAL A 14 10.57 -9.58 46.58
C VAL A 14 9.20 -8.90 46.76
N SER A 15 9.16 -7.65 47.23
CA SER A 15 7.93 -6.84 47.28
C SER A 15 7.84 -5.85 46.10
N GLN A 16 8.04 -6.32 44.86
CA GLN A 16 7.39 -5.65 43.73
C GLN A 16 5.91 -6.05 43.84
N PRO A 17 4.97 -5.13 44.13
CA PRO A 17 3.56 -5.46 43.93
C PRO A 17 3.45 -5.88 42.47
N SER A 18 3.15 -7.15 42.24
CA SER A 18 2.82 -7.64 40.90
C SER A 18 1.55 -6.91 40.48
N LEU A 19 1.69 -5.76 39.84
CA LEU A 19 0.61 -5.07 39.14
C LEU A 19 0.29 -5.85 37.86
N ALA A 20 -0.02 -7.15 37.96
CA ALA A 20 -0.71 -7.87 36.91
C ALA A 20 -2.20 -7.72 37.21
N PHE A 21 -2.70 -6.53 36.89
CA PHE A 21 -4.11 -6.17 36.88
C PHE A 21 -4.82 -6.89 35.73
N SER A 22 -6.16 -6.84 35.75
CA SER A 22 -7.14 -7.46 34.86
C SER A 22 -7.01 -7.06 33.38
N TYR A 23 -5.85 -7.25 32.77
CA TYR A 23 -5.65 -7.05 31.34
C TYR A 23 -6.31 -8.19 30.57
N GLN A 24 -7.36 -7.83 29.83
CA GLN A 24 -7.91 -8.68 28.78
C GLN A 24 -7.18 -8.34 27.47
N PRO A 25 -6.53 -9.31 26.82
CA PRO A 25 -5.90 -9.10 25.53
C PRO A 25 -6.94 -8.73 24.47
N GLN A 26 -6.64 -7.71 23.67
CA GLN A 26 -7.39 -7.40 22.46
C GLN A 26 -6.89 -8.27 21.30
N PHE A 27 -7.82 -8.79 20.50
CA PHE A 27 -7.50 -9.60 19.32
C PHE A 27 -7.90 -8.90 18.04
N ASP A 28 -6.94 -8.68 17.14
CA ASP A 28 -7.24 -8.42 15.74
C ASP A 28 -7.44 -9.75 15.02
N SER A 29 -8.31 -9.80 14.01
CA SER A 29 -8.58 -11.03 13.26
C SER A 29 -8.51 -10.82 11.75
N PHE A 30 -7.96 -11.82 11.06
CA PHE A 30 -7.76 -11.87 9.62
C PHE A 30 -8.39 -13.16 9.08
N GLY A 31 -9.30 -13.00 8.12
CA GLY A 31 -9.88 -14.09 7.35
C GLY A 31 -9.71 -13.85 5.86
N ALA A 32 -10.57 -14.51 5.08
CA ALA A 32 -10.53 -14.46 3.63
C ALA A 32 -10.82 -13.07 3.04
N LYS A 33 -11.57 -12.23 3.77
CA LYS A 33 -11.83 -10.84 3.35
C LYS A 33 -10.57 -9.98 3.43
N GLU A 34 -9.69 -10.29 4.37
CA GLU A 34 -8.43 -9.58 4.60
C GLU A 34 -7.26 -10.14 3.78
N GLY A 35 -7.50 -11.17 2.94
CA GLY A 35 -6.53 -11.75 2.01
C GLY A 35 -5.96 -13.12 2.40
N LEU A 36 -6.42 -13.73 3.50
CA LEU A 36 -6.02 -15.10 3.86
C LEU A 36 -6.66 -16.11 2.89
N SER A 37 -5.93 -17.13 2.44
CA SER A 37 -6.46 -18.10 1.47
C SER A 37 -7.69 -18.89 1.96
N MET A 38 -7.82 -19.12 3.27
CA MET A 38 -8.95 -19.83 3.88
C MET A 38 -9.01 -19.56 5.39
N ASN A 39 -10.22 -19.47 5.96
CA ASN A 39 -10.43 -19.21 7.40
C ASN A 39 -10.09 -20.39 8.34
N THR A 40 -9.61 -21.51 7.82
CA THR A 40 -9.14 -22.63 8.64
C THR A 40 -7.62 -22.67 8.59
N VAL A 41 -7.01 -22.03 9.59
CA VAL A 41 -5.56 -22.06 9.81
C VAL A 41 -5.20 -23.36 10.49
N THR A 42 -4.20 -24.06 9.99
CA THR A 42 -3.73 -25.33 10.53
C THR A 42 -2.46 -25.17 11.34
N ASP A 43 -1.55 -24.31 10.89
CA ASP A 43 -0.30 -24.03 11.61
C ASP A 43 0.31 -22.67 11.22
N ILE A 44 1.20 -22.15 12.07
CA ILE A 44 1.82 -20.83 11.92
C ILE A 44 3.29 -20.90 12.36
N VAL A 45 4.20 -20.34 11.56
CA VAL A 45 5.61 -20.15 11.90
C VAL A 45 6.11 -18.82 11.35
N ASN A 46 7.19 -18.25 11.88
CA ASN A 46 7.88 -17.12 11.25
C ASN A 46 9.26 -17.54 10.74
N ASP A 47 9.72 -16.91 9.66
CA ASP A 47 11.07 -17.10 9.14
C ASP A 47 12.07 -16.11 9.77
N LYS A 48 13.36 -16.26 9.39
CA LYS A 48 14.46 -15.39 9.84
C LYS A 48 14.36 -13.95 9.31
N GLU A 49 13.63 -13.74 8.22
CA GLU A 49 13.45 -12.43 7.57
C GLU A 49 12.27 -11.65 8.16
N GLY A 50 11.48 -12.29 9.03
CA GLY A 50 10.35 -11.68 9.72
C GLY A 50 9.01 -11.94 9.05
N HIS A 51 8.94 -12.74 7.99
CA HIS A 51 7.65 -13.09 7.42
C HIS A 51 6.94 -14.13 8.29
N LEU A 52 5.62 -13.98 8.39
CA LEU A 52 4.75 -14.97 9.01
C LEU A 52 4.22 -15.93 7.95
N TRP A 53 4.50 -17.21 8.09
CA TRP A 53 3.99 -18.28 7.24
C TRP A 53 2.79 -18.95 7.90
N ILE A 54 1.69 -19.05 7.16
CA ILE A 54 0.41 -19.52 7.67
C ILE A 54 -0.11 -20.63 6.75
N ALA A 55 -0.20 -21.83 7.31
CA ALA A 55 -0.77 -22.99 6.63
C ALA A 55 -2.29 -22.98 6.77
N THR A 56 -3.00 -23.29 5.68
CA THR A 56 -4.45 -23.45 5.69
C THR A 56 -4.86 -24.74 4.97
N GLN A 57 -6.15 -25.04 5.00
CA GLN A 57 -6.72 -26.16 4.24
C GLN A 57 -6.75 -25.93 2.71
N ALA A 58 -6.50 -24.70 2.24
CA ALA A 58 -6.61 -24.33 0.84
C ALA A 58 -5.36 -23.65 0.26
N GLY A 59 -4.25 -23.58 1.01
CA GLY A 59 -2.97 -23.13 0.50
C GLY A 59 -2.02 -22.70 1.61
N LEU A 60 -0.85 -22.22 1.19
CA LEU A 60 0.13 -21.58 2.06
C LEU A 60 0.04 -20.06 1.89
N ASN A 61 0.14 -19.32 2.99
CA ASN A 61 0.17 -17.87 2.97
C ASN A 61 1.45 -17.37 3.60
N ARG A 62 2.00 -16.28 3.07
CA ARG A 62 3.07 -15.50 3.68
C ARG A 62 2.56 -14.09 3.95
N TYR A 63 2.76 -13.59 5.16
CA TYR A 63 2.32 -12.28 5.59
C TYR A 63 3.52 -11.42 5.99
N ASP A 64 3.59 -10.20 5.44
CA ASP A 64 4.69 -9.24 5.62
C ASP A 64 4.35 -8.09 6.59
N GLY A 65 3.21 -8.17 7.30
CA GLY A 65 2.71 -7.11 8.16
C GLY A 65 1.68 -6.18 7.50
N LYS A 66 1.54 -6.23 6.17
CA LYS A 66 0.53 -5.49 5.42
C LYS A 66 -0.28 -6.35 4.45
N ARG A 67 0.35 -7.30 3.78
CA ARG A 67 -0.21 -8.08 2.68
C ARG A 67 -0.02 -9.57 2.88
N PHE A 68 -0.99 -10.34 2.40
CA PHE A 68 -0.88 -11.79 2.27
C PHE A 68 -0.47 -12.14 0.84
N LYS A 69 0.63 -12.90 0.69
CA LYS A 69 1.01 -13.60 -0.54
C LYS A 69 0.52 -15.04 -0.44
N ILE A 70 -0.33 -15.45 -1.37
CA ILE A 70 -0.89 -16.81 -1.42
C ILE A 70 -0.06 -17.66 -2.38
N PHE A 71 0.37 -18.83 -1.93
CA PHE A 71 0.98 -19.86 -2.76
C PHE A 71 -0.06 -20.96 -3.01
N ASP A 72 -0.68 -20.95 -4.19
CA ASP A 72 -1.60 -22.00 -4.63
C ASP A 72 -0.85 -23.13 -5.33
N THR A 73 -1.45 -24.32 -5.40
CA THR A 73 -0.87 -25.48 -6.07
C THR A 73 -0.77 -25.22 -7.58
N GLN A 74 0.45 -25.08 -8.07
CA GLN A 74 0.77 -24.94 -9.49
C GLN A 74 1.67 -26.11 -9.90
N GLY A 75 1.44 -26.71 -11.07
CA GLY A 75 2.21 -27.86 -11.56
C GLY A 75 3.66 -27.57 -11.95
N ASP A 76 4.13 -26.33 -11.73
CA ASP A 76 5.46 -25.81 -12.06
C ASP A 76 6.38 -25.67 -10.83
N ASN A 77 6.00 -26.28 -9.70
CA ASN A 77 6.68 -26.20 -8.39
C ASN A 77 6.78 -24.77 -7.81
N ARG A 78 6.00 -23.79 -8.31
CA ARG A 78 5.89 -22.45 -7.70
C ARG A 78 4.92 -22.39 -6.53
N GLY A 79 4.28 -23.52 -6.21
CA GLY A 79 3.45 -23.70 -5.03
C GLY A 79 3.63 -25.09 -4.43
N PRO A 80 3.05 -25.34 -3.24
CA PRO A 80 3.14 -26.63 -2.59
C PRO A 80 2.49 -27.74 -3.43
N SER A 81 2.90 -28.99 -3.23
CA SER A 81 2.33 -30.15 -3.94
C SER A 81 0.84 -30.40 -3.68
N ALA A 82 0.28 -29.88 -2.57
CA ALA A 82 -1.15 -29.99 -2.27
C ALA A 82 -1.69 -28.73 -1.56
N LYS A 83 -3.00 -28.46 -1.75
CA LYS A 83 -3.67 -27.29 -1.15
C LYS A 83 -3.80 -27.39 0.36
N TYR A 84 -4.05 -28.59 0.89
CA TYR A 84 -4.19 -28.79 2.32
C TYR A 84 -2.81 -28.96 2.96
N ILE A 85 -2.33 -27.88 3.59
CA ILE A 85 -1.12 -27.91 4.42
C ILE A 85 -1.51 -28.22 5.86
N LYS A 86 -0.93 -29.28 6.44
CA LYS A 86 -1.24 -29.74 7.80
C LYS A 86 -0.38 -29.05 8.85
N LYS A 87 0.90 -28.85 8.57
CA LYS A 87 1.88 -28.36 9.53
C LYS A 87 3.03 -27.65 8.83
N LEU A 88 3.62 -26.67 9.50
CA LEU A 88 4.82 -25.97 9.07
C LEU A 88 5.94 -26.23 10.06
N HIS A 89 7.16 -26.32 9.54
CA HIS A 89 8.36 -26.38 10.37
C HIS A 89 9.41 -25.47 9.74
N PHE A 90 9.74 -24.38 10.41
CA PHE A 90 10.84 -23.52 10.02
C PHE A 90 12.08 -23.91 10.82
N SER A 91 13.07 -24.46 10.12
CA SER A 91 14.41 -24.74 10.64
C SER A 91 15.31 -23.52 10.44
N ARG A 92 16.59 -23.61 10.81
CA ARG A 92 17.58 -22.50 10.81
C ARG A 92 17.56 -21.65 9.54
N SER A 93 17.32 -22.26 8.37
CA SER A 93 17.25 -21.56 7.09
C SER A 93 16.17 -22.07 6.14
N THR A 94 15.42 -23.11 6.51
CA THR A 94 14.59 -23.87 5.58
C THR A 94 13.17 -23.99 6.09
N LEU A 95 12.20 -23.66 5.26
CA LEU A 95 10.79 -23.90 5.54
C LEU A 95 10.37 -25.25 4.96
N TRP A 96 9.87 -26.12 5.84
CA TRP A 96 9.28 -27.40 5.51
C TRP A 96 7.78 -27.37 5.71
N LEU A 97 7.06 -28.03 4.80
CA LEU A 97 5.61 -28.11 4.82
C LEU A 97 5.16 -29.56 4.78
N ILE A 98 4.28 -29.96 5.70
CA ILE A 98 3.63 -31.27 5.67
C ILE A 98 2.28 -31.10 4.99
N THR A 99 2.05 -31.84 3.92
CA THR A 99 0.75 -31.85 3.22
C THR A 99 -0.14 -32.98 3.73
N ARG A 100 -1.44 -32.96 3.39
CA ARG A 100 -2.35 -34.00 3.86
C ARG A 100 -2.08 -35.39 3.26
N ASN A 101 -1.74 -35.46 1.97
CA ASN A 101 -1.65 -36.70 1.20
C ASN A 101 -0.50 -36.72 0.18
N GLU A 102 0.40 -35.74 0.16
CA GLU A 102 1.46 -35.58 -0.86
C GLU A 102 2.85 -35.42 -0.21
N GLY A 103 3.05 -36.08 0.94
CA GLY A 103 4.30 -36.03 1.70
C GLY A 103 4.68 -34.63 2.20
N ILE A 104 5.96 -34.28 2.07
CA ILE A 104 6.53 -33.00 2.53
C ILE A 104 7.04 -32.15 1.37
N ASN A 105 7.08 -30.84 1.55
CA ASN A 105 7.72 -29.91 0.61
C ASN A 105 8.83 -29.14 1.32
N ARG A 106 9.95 -28.92 0.63
CA ARG A 106 11.02 -28.00 1.01
C ARG A 106 10.89 -26.72 0.21
N TYR A 107 10.77 -25.57 0.87
CA TYR A 107 10.77 -24.27 0.20
C TYR A 107 12.19 -23.70 0.08
N HIS A 108 12.59 -23.38 -1.15
CA HIS A 108 13.84 -22.70 -1.47
C HIS A 108 13.56 -21.21 -1.66
N ALA A 109 14.05 -20.37 -0.75
CA ALA A 109 13.80 -18.93 -0.75
C ALA A 109 14.35 -18.24 -2.02
N ASP A 110 15.58 -18.56 -2.41
CA ASP A 110 16.31 -17.92 -3.52
C ASP A 110 15.59 -18.03 -4.87
N SER A 111 15.00 -19.19 -5.14
CA SER A 111 14.28 -19.49 -6.39
C SER A 111 12.76 -19.43 -6.23
N SER A 112 12.25 -19.31 -5.00
CA SER A 112 10.82 -19.44 -4.68
C SER A 112 10.17 -20.73 -5.22
N ILE A 113 10.89 -21.86 -5.11
CA ILE A 113 10.44 -23.17 -5.59
C ILE A 113 10.16 -24.10 -4.41
N PHE A 114 9.13 -24.93 -4.54
CA PHE A 114 8.78 -26.00 -3.61
C PHE A 114 9.24 -27.34 -4.16
N GLU A 115 10.16 -27.99 -3.47
CA GLU A 115 10.65 -29.32 -3.80
C GLU A 115 9.87 -30.39 -3.03
N PRO A 116 9.10 -31.25 -3.70
CA PRO A 116 8.29 -32.28 -3.03
C PRO A 116 9.11 -33.54 -2.72
N PHE A 117 8.88 -34.13 -1.54
CA PHE A 117 9.33 -35.48 -1.17
C PHE A 117 8.10 -36.30 -0.75
N ASN A 118 7.71 -37.26 -1.59
CA ASN A 118 6.54 -38.13 -1.40
C ASN A 118 6.86 -39.58 -1.80
N ALA A 119 5.88 -40.48 -1.71
CA ALA A 119 6.08 -41.90 -2.02
C ALA A 119 6.48 -42.17 -3.49
N SER A 120 6.29 -41.21 -4.40
CA SER A 120 6.64 -41.36 -5.82
C SER A 120 8.12 -41.09 -6.12
N ASN A 121 8.78 -40.25 -5.31
CA ASN A 121 10.14 -39.77 -5.57
C ASN A 121 11.12 -39.92 -4.40
N SER A 122 10.64 -40.39 -3.24
CA SER A 122 11.41 -40.55 -2.01
C SER A 122 10.94 -41.82 -1.26
N PRO A 123 11.74 -42.35 -0.32
CA PRO A 123 11.34 -43.48 0.52
C PRO A 123 10.33 -43.09 1.63
N LEU A 124 9.80 -41.87 1.61
CA LEU A 124 8.88 -41.36 2.63
C LEU A 124 7.43 -41.78 2.33
N PRO A 125 6.63 -42.13 3.37
CA PRO A 125 5.21 -42.37 3.20
C PRO A 125 4.43 -41.06 3.11
N ASP A 126 3.20 -41.12 2.60
CA ASP A 126 2.36 -39.93 2.46
C ASP A 126 1.68 -39.49 3.78
N ASP A 127 1.64 -40.36 4.79
CA ASP A 127 0.90 -40.17 6.06
C ASP A 127 1.73 -39.52 7.19
N ILE A 128 2.44 -38.46 6.85
CA ILE A 128 3.32 -37.73 7.79
C ILE A 128 2.47 -36.86 8.75
N VAL A 129 2.81 -36.93 10.04
CA VAL A 129 2.12 -36.21 11.13
C VAL A 129 2.89 -34.97 11.55
N ASP A 130 4.20 -35.12 11.74
CA ASP A 130 5.07 -34.08 12.26
C ASP A 130 6.51 -34.30 11.78
N LEU A 131 7.32 -33.25 11.78
CA LEU A 131 8.73 -33.33 11.46
C LEU A 131 9.56 -32.33 12.24
N ASP A 132 10.85 -32.62 12.35
CA ASP A 132 11.85 -31.76 12.96
C ASP A 132 13.21 -31.97 12.29
N GLU A 133 14.00 -30.91 12.13
CA GLU A 133 15.31 -30.95 11.48
C GLU A 133 16.46 -30.91 12.50
N ASP A 134 17.47 -31.76 12.31
CA ASP A 134 18.68 -31.78 13.14
C ASP A 134 19.75 -30.77 12.68
N ALA A 135 20.86 -30.68 13.42
CA ALA A 135 21.94 -29.74 13.11
C ALA A 135 22.68 -30.04 11.80
N GLN A 136 22.56 -31.26 11.27
CA GLN A 136 23.18 -31.73 10.02
C GLN A 136 22.26 -31.56 8.81
N GLY A 137 21.01 -31.14 9.02
CA GLY A 137 20.00 -30.97 7.98
C GLY A 137 19.24 -32.26 7.62
N ASN A 138 19.32 -33.28 8.46
CA ASN A 138 18.48 -34.48 8.34
C ASN A 138 17.19 -34.31 9.13
N LEU A 139 16.15 -35.02 8.69
CA LEU A 139 14.79 -34.89 9.21
C LEU A 139 14.42 -36.09 10.07
N TRP A 140 13.90 -35.79 11.25
CA TRP A 140 13.10 -36.71 12.07
C TRP A 140 11.64 -36.55 11.69
N ILE A 141 11.02 -37.60 11.17
CA ILE A 141 9.66 -37.57 10.62
C ILE A 141 8.78 -38.58 11.36
N ALA A 142 7.70 -38.08 11.97
CA ALA A 142 6.70 -38.91 12.63
C ALA A 142 5.57 -39.27 11.67
N THR A 143 5.23 -40.55 11.59
CA THR A 143 4.15 -41.08 10.73
C THR A 143 2.91 -41.47 11.53
N ALA A 144 1.76 -41.58 10.87
CA ALA A 144 0.50 -41.91 11.54
C ALA A 144 0.46 -43.35 12.09
N ASP A 145 1.25 -44.24 11.51
CA ASP A 145 1.42 -45.64 11.91
C ASP A 145 2.44 -45.87 13.05
N ASN A 146 2.83 -44.80 13.76
CA ASN A 146 3.74 -44.84 14.91
C ASN A 146 5.20 -45.22 14.58
N ARG A 147 5.68 -44.86 13.39
CA ARG A 147 7.10 -44.91 13.05
C ARG A 147 7.73 -43.52 13.18
N LEU A 148 8.99 -43.50 13.61
CA LEU A 148 9.84 -42.33 13.57
C LEU A 148 10.96 -42.60 12.56
N LEU A 149 10.91 -41.89 11.43
CA LEU A 149 11.83 -42.03 10.31
C LEU A 149 12.93 -41.00 10.43
N TYR A 150 14.18 -41.41 10.20
CA TYR A 150 15.32 -40.50 10.10
C TYR A 150 15.77 -40.44 8.65
N PHE A 151 15.55 -39.31 7.99
CA PHE A 151 15.68 -39.15 6.54
C PHE A 151 16.68 -38.05 6.20
N SER A 152 17.52 -38.29 5.19
CA SER A 152 18.46 -37.29 4.67
C SER A 152 17.96 -36.73 3.34
N PRO A 153 17.50 -35.46 3.30
CA PRO A 153 17.07 -34.83 2.05
C PRO A 153 18.18 -34.69 1.01
N ALA A 154 19.43 -34.50 1.44
CA ALA A 154 20.57 -34.33 0.55
C ALA A 154 20.93 -35.61 -0.23
N SER A 155 20.77 -36.78 0.41
CA SER A 155 21.05 -38.07 -0.22
C SER A 155 19.79 -38.80 -0.68
N ASN A 156 18.61 -38.26 -0.38
CA ASN A 156 17.30 -38.88 -0.56
C ASN A 156 17.23 -40.34 -0.05
N LYS A 157 17.78 -40.57 1.15
CA LYS A 157 17.84 -41.90 1.78
C LYS A 157 17.31 -41.88 3.20
N LEU A 158 16.68 -42.99 3.58
CA LEU A 158 16.31 -43.28 4.95
C LEU A 158 17.54 -43.81 5.68
N LEU A 159 17.95 -43.08 6.72
CA LEU A 159 19.12 -43.39 7.56
C LEU A 159 18.75 -44.37 8.68
N ALA A 160 17.55 -44.24 9.26
CA ALA A 160 17.03 -45.14 10.29
C ALA A 160 15.49 -45.15 10.33
N THR A 161 14.92 -46.23 10.85
CA THR A 161 13.50 -46.35 11.18
C THR A 161 13.40 -46.85 12.61
N LEU A 162 12.72 -46.09 13.46
CA LEU A 162 12.47 -46.45 14.85
C LEU A 162 10.97 -46.70 15.03
N ASP A 163 10.63 -47.80 15.70
CA ASP A 163 9.26 -48.10 16.12
C ASP A 163 9.25 -48.68 17.55
N SER A 164 8.07 -48.73 18.17
CA SER A 164 7.94 -49.24 19.55
C SER A 164 8.23 -50.73 19.70
N SER A 165 8.30 -51.49 18.60
CA SER A 165 8.66 -52.92 18.62
C SER A 165 10.18 -53.15 18.59
N THR A 166 10.92 -52.23 17.99
CA THR A 166 12.37 -52.33 17.75
C THR A 166 13.19 -51.45 18.68
N THR A 167 12.60 -50.36 19.19
CA THR A 167 13.31 -49.35 19.99
C THR A 167 12.80 -49.34 21.43
N GLN A 168 13.63 -49.85 22.35
CA GLN A 168 13.31 -49.84 23.78
C GLN A 168 13.19 -48.40 24.29
N GLY A 169 12.09 -48.09 24.98
CA GLY A 169 11.81 -46.76 25.54
C GLY A 169 10.96 -45.85 24.66
N LEU A 170 10.66 -46.22 23.41
CA LEU A 170 9.69 -45.49 22.59
C LEU A 170 8.26 -45.92 22.95
N PRO A 171 7.37 -45.01 23.40
CA PRO A 171 6.00 -45.36 23.77
C PRO A 171 5.19 -45.87 22.57
N SER A 172 4.31 -46.84 22.80
CA SER A 172 3.42 -47.36 21.75
C SER A 172 2.30 -46.37 21.40
N GLY A 173 1.68 -46.56 20.23
CA GLY A 173 0.52 -45.77 19.78
C GLY A 173 0.92 -44.47 19.09
N ARG A 174 0.04 -44.00 18.20
CA ARG A 174 0.31 -42.88 17.27
C ARG A 174 1.09 -41.70 17.89
N ILE A 175 2.17 -41.29 17.22
CA ILE A 175 2.90 -40.06 17.52
C ILE A 175 2.02 -38.86 17.12
N ASN A 176 1.85 -37.91 18.03
CA ASN A 176 1.02 -36.73 17.82
C ASN A 176 1.84 -35.47 17.61
N THR A 177 3.01 -35.37 18.24
CA THR A 177 3.83 -34.15 18.23
C THR A 177 5.30 -34.45 18.47
N LEU A 178 6.16 -33.70 17.79
CA LEU A 178 7.60 -33.63 17.99
C LEU A 178 7.98 -32.24 18.52
N TYR A 179 8.93 -32.17 19.44
CA TYR A 179 9.42 -30.91 19.99
C TYR A 179 10.90 -31.02 20.34
N ARG A 180 11.75 -30.18 19.74
CA ARG A 180 13.18 -30.13 20.09
C ARG A 180 13.44 -29.08 21.16
N ASP A 181 14.14 -29.46 22.23
CA ASP A 181 14.52 -28.54 23.29
C ASP A 181 15.87 -27.84 23.05
N ARG A 182 16.22 -26.89 23.93
CA ARG A 182 17.48 -26.13 23.84
C ARG A 182 18.76 -26.97 24.05
N GLN A 183 18.62 -28.21 24.54
CA GLN A 183 19.72 -29.15 24.73
C GLN A 183 19.82 -30.13 23.54
N ASP A 184 19.12 -29.84 22.44
CA ASP A 184 19.08 -30.66 21.23
C ASP A 184 18.46 -32.05 21.45
N ARG A 185 17.62 -32.21 22.48
CA ARG A 185 16.85 -33.43 22.72
C ARG A 185 15.52 -33.33 21.99
N LEU A 186 15.19 -34.39 21.25
CA LEU A 186 13.92 -34.50 20.53
C LEU A 186 12.87 -35.16 21.43
N TRP A 187 11.86 -34.40 21.84
CA TRP A 187 10.73 -34.89 22.60
C TRP A 187 9.64 -35.42 21.68
N ILE A 188 9.13 -36.62 22.01
CA ILE A 188 8.17 -37.38 21.23
C ILE A 188 6.93 -37.60 22.08
N GLY A 189 5.85 -36.90 21.73
CA GLY A 189 4.55 -37.06 22.38
C GLY A 189 3.69 -38.07 21.62
N THR A 190 3.26 -39.14 22.28
CA THR A 190 2.41 -40.18 21.70
C THR A 190 1.07 -40.31 22.39
N LEU A 191 0.19 -41.15 21.84
CA LEU A 191 -1.07 -41.51 22.48
C LEU A 191 -0.88 -42.18 23.86
N ASN A 192 0.20 -42.93 24.09
CA ASN A 192 0.40 -43.68 25.32
C ASN A 192 1.61 -43.24 26.16
N GLY A 193 2.30 -42.14 25.81
CA GLY A 193 3.43 -41.68 26.59
C GLY A 193 4.13 -40.45 26.06
N LEU A 194 5.12 -40.00 26.82
CA LEU A 194 6.13 -39.03 26.42
C LEU A 194 7.51 -39.70 26.46
N ALA A 195 8.34 -39.45 25.45
CA ALA A 195 9.73 -39.84 25.47
C ALA A 195 10.64 -38.72 24.96
N SER A 196 11.92 -38.79 25.31
CA SER A 196 12.97 -37.98 24.68
C SER A 196 13.94 -38.88 23.94
N LEU A 197 14.38 -38.45 22.78
CA LEU A 197 15.42 -39.06 21.98
C LEU A 197 16.65 -38.15 22.02
N LYS A 198 17.80 -38.76 22.31
CA LYS A 198 19.11 -38.10 22.20
C LYS A 198 19.99 -38.91 21.27
N GLN A 199 20.41 -38.27 20.19
CA GLN A 199 21.31 -38.83 19.19
C GLN A 199 22.73 -38.37 19.49
N THR A 200 23.67 -39.31 19.58
CA THR A 200 25.12 -39.07 19.54
C THR A 200 25.68 -39.65 18.24
N GLU A 201 26.94 -39.37 17.89
CA GLU A 201 27.52 -39.81 16.60
C GLU A 201 27.39 -41.34 16.37
N ASP A 202 27.39 -42.15 17.43
CA ASP A 202 27.38 -43.62 17.35
C ASP A 202 26.13 -44.31 17.93
N GLU A 203 25.26 -43.61 18.69
CA GLU A 203 24.13 -44.24 19.39
C GLU A 203 22.90 -43.32 19.50
N ILE A 204 21.71 -43.92 19.29
CA ILE A 204 20.40 -43.29 19.54
C ILE A 204 19.86 -43.85 20.86
N SER A 205 19.69 -42.96 21.84
CA SER A 205 19.11 -43.32 23.15
C SER A 205 17.71 -42.73 23.29
N VAL A 206 16.74 -43.55 23.71
CA VAL A 206 15.36 -43.14 23.95
C VAL A 206 15.00 -43.37 25.41
N THR A 207 14.49 -42.34 26.08
CA THR A 207 14.06 -42.38 27.48
C THR A 207 12.60 -42.02 27.59
N GLN A 208 11.80 -42.86 28.25
CA GLN A 208 10.39 -42.62 28.52
C GLN A 208 10.20 -41.90 29.85
N TYR A 209 9.21 -41.00 29.93
CA TYR A 209 8.92 -40.19 31.11
C TYR A 209 7.47 -40.37 31.57
N ALA A 210 7.28 -40.56 32.87
CA ALA A 210 6.00 -40.66 33.57
C ALA A 210 4.90 -41.45 32.81
N PRO A 211 5.17 -42.70 32.35
CA PRO A 211 4.31 -43.46 31.43
C PRO A 211 2.91 -43.79 31.96
N GLU A 212 2.74 -43.79 33.28
CA GLU A 212 1.44 -44.03 33.93
C GLU A 212 0.53 -42.79 33.91
N VAL A 213 1.14 -41.60 33.91
CA VAL A 213 0.47 -40.31 34.08
C VAL A 213 0.25 -39.63 32.73
N LEU A 214 1.32 -39.51 31.94
CA LEU A 214 1.31 -38.78 30.66
C LEU A 214 0.78 -39.69 29.55
N ARG A 215 -0.48 -39.49 29.15
CA ARG A 215 -1.11 -40.17 28.01
C ARG A 215 -1.84 -39.17 27.13
N GLY A 216 -1.94 -39.46 25.84
CA GLY A 216 -2.57 -38.59 24.85
C GLY A 216 -1.85 -37.26 24.73
N VAL A 217 -0.51 -37.26 24.72
CA VAL A 217 0.28 -36.04 24.62
C VAL A 217 0.00 -35.39 23.27
N SER A 218 -0.42 -34.13 23.29
CA SER A 218 -0.81 -33.38 22.09
C SER A 218 0.01 -32.12 21.86
N ALA A 219 0.56 -31.53 22.93
CA ALA A 219 1.39 -30.33 22.85
C ALA A 219 2.49 -30.39 23.90
N ILE A 220 3.66 -29.85 23.56
CA ILE A 220 4.85 -29.82 24.40
C ILE A 220 5.44 -28.41 24.31
N GLU A 221 5.82 -27.84 25.45
CA GLU A 221 6.45 -26.51 25.53
C GLU A 221 7.48 -26.47 26.67
N ALA A 222 8.57 -25.71 26.51
CA ALA A 222 9.62 -25.64 27.52
C ALA A 222 9.18 -24.85 28.77
N GLY A 223 9.44 -25.44 29.95
CA GLY A 223 9.25 -24.79 31.24
C GLY A 223 10.47 -23.98 31.69
N LYS A 224 10.55 -23.67 33.00
CA LYS A 224 11.74 -23.05 33.62
C LYS A 224 12.70 -24.16 34.05
N SER A 225 13.98 -24.07 33.66
CA SER A 225 15.11 -24.92 34.11
C SER A 225 14.76 -26.40 34.40
N ASN A 226 14.95 -27.27 33.39
CA ASN A 226 14.67 -28.71 33.46
C ASN A 226 13.19 -29.10 33.68
N THR A 227 12.24 -28.22 33.35
CA THR A 227 10.82 -28.57 33.34
C THR A 227 10.21 -28.47 31.94
N LEU A 228 9.14 -29.22 31.72
CA LEU A 228 8.41 -29.28 30.44
C LEU A 228 6.91 -29.15 30.72
N TRP A 229 6.23 -28.28 29.99
CA TRP A 229 4.78 -28.22 29.95
C TRP A 229 4.27 -29.26 28.96
N VAL A 230 3.37 -30.12 29.41
CA VAL A 230 2.82 -31.22 28.62
C VAL A 230 1.30 -31.10 28.58
N GLY A 231 0.78 -30.78 27.41
CA GLY A 231 -0.66 -30.74 27.13
C GLY A 231 -1.15 -32.09 26.65
N THR A 232 -2.30 -32.52 27.16
CA THR A 232 -2.91 -33.81 26.81
C THR A 232 -4.30 -33.66 26.20
N GLN A 233 -4.74 -34.68 25.47
CA GLN A 233 -6.04 -34.69 24.81
C GLN A 233 -7.22 -34.82 25.78
N THR A 234 -7.03 -35.45 26.94
CA THR A 234 -8.13 -35.77 27.89
C THR A 234 -7.78 -35.56 29.35
N ARG A 235 -6.50 -35.51 29.73
CA ARG A 235 -6.04 -35.42 31.13
C ARG A 235 -5.66 -34.01 31.57
N GLY A 236 -5.85 -33.00 30.72
CA GLY A 236 -5.50 -31.61 30.99
C GLY A 236 -4.01 -31.30 30.80
N LEU A 237 -3.47 -30.42 31.63
CA LEU A 237 -2.10 -29.89 31.56
C LEU A 237 -1.23 -30.45 32.69
N PHE A 238 0.02 -30.80 32.35
CA PHE A 238 1.02 -31.27 33.31
C PHE A 238 2.29 -30.41 33.24
N LEU A 239 2.95 -30.27 34.39
CA LEU A 239 4.33 -29.81 34.49
C LEU A 239 5.21 -31.00 34.84
N LEU A 240 6.10 -31.39 33.94
CA LEU A 240 7.07 -32.46 34.12
C LEU A 240 8.41 -31.89 34.58
N ASP A 241 8.94 -32.39 35.69
CA ASP A 241 10.34 -32.22 36.07
C ASP A 241 11.17 -33.36 35.46
N ILE A 242 12.09 -33.01 34.57
CA ILE A 242 12.88 -33.94 33.77
C ILE A 242 13.94 -34.65 34.63
N THR A 243 14.34 -34.07 35.77
CA THR A 243 15.45 -34.59 36.59
C THR A 243 15.04 -35.77 37.47
N ASN A 244 13.80 -35.80 37.93
CA ASN A 244 13.27 -36.80 38.86
C ASN A 244 12.06 -37.55 38.28
N ASP A 245 11.73 -37.31 37.00
CA ASP A 245 10.60 -37.88 36.28
C ASP A 245 9.25 -37.70 37.00
N GLN A 246 9.04 -36.54 37.64
CA GLN A 246 7.79 -36.21 38.32
C GLN A 246 6.89 -35.35 37.44
N ALA A 247 5.71 -35.87 37.09
CA ALA A 247 4.67 -35.13 36.37
C ALA A 247 3.58 -34.64 37.33
N MET A 248 3.46 -33.32 37.49
CA MET A 248 2.44 -32.68 38.32
C MET A 248 1.27 -32.19 37.46
N ALA A 249 0.05 -32.63 37.76
CA ALA A 249 -1.15 -32.14 37.09
C ALA A 249 -1.51 -30.72 37.56
N ILE A 250 -1.86 -29.85 36.62
CA ILE A 250 -2.35 -28.49 36.92
C ILE A 250 -3.87 -28.55 37.13
N ALA A 251 -4.30 -28.57 38.39
CA ALA A 251 -5.71 -28.73 38.77
C ALA A 251 -6.65 -27.65 38.18
N ALA A 252 -6.12 -26.45 37.88
CA ALA A 252 -6.87 -25.38 37.23
C ALA A 252 -7.35 -25.74 35.81
N VAL A 253 -6.74 -26.74 35.15
CA VAL A 253 -7.15 -27.26 33.84
C VAL A 253 -7.82 -28.63 34.02
N PRO A 254 -9.17 -28.72 33.97
CA PRO A 254 -9.87 -29.97 34.25
C PRO A 254 -9.56 -31.07 33.23
N ALA A 255 -9.46 -32.32 33.72
CA ALA A 255 -9.38 -33.50 32.86
C ALA A 255 -10.76 -33.80 32.25
N SER A 256 -10.98 -33.35 31.01
CA SER A 256 -12.19 -33.65 30.24
C SER A 256 -11.91 -33.54 28.73
N PRO A 257 -12.61 -34.31 27.87
CA PRO A 257 -12.53 -34.17 26.42
C PRO A 257 -12.82 -32.74 25.92
N ALA A 258 -13.62 -31.96 26.66
CA ALA A 258 -13.91 -30.57 26.34
C ALA A 258 -12.67 -29.66 26.44
N PHE A 259 -11.73 -29.97 27.33
CA PHE A 259 -10.48 -29.21 27.53
C PHE A 259 -9.28 -29.88 26.83
N SER A 260 -9.53 -30.53 25.70
CA SER A 260 -8.47 -31.12 24.88
C SER A 260 -7.51 -30.04 24.39
N ILE A 261 -6.26 -30.09 24.84
CA ILE A 261 -5.23 -29.09 24.51
C ILE A 261 -4.72 -29.36 23.09
N SER A 262 -4.74 -28.35 22.23
CA SER A 262 -4.22 -28.42 20.86
C SER A 262 -2.83 -27.79 20.72
N ALA A 263 -2.56 -26.70 21.44
CA ALA A 263 -1.32 -25.96 21.35
C ALA A 263 -0.95 -25.35 22.70
N LEU A 264 0.36 -25.21 22.94
CA LEU A 264 0.93 -24.55 24.10
C LEU A 264 2.02 -23.59 23.63
N ARG A 265 2.03 -22.38 24.20
CA ARG A 265 3.13 -21.42 24.03
C ARG A 265 3.37 -20.65 25.30
N ARG A 266 4.64 -20.49 25.66
CA ARG A 266 5.04 -19.69 26.81
C ARG A 266 5.48 -18.31 26.32
N ASP A 267 4.99 -17.26 26.96
CA ASP A 267 5.41 -15.89 26.67
C ASP A 267 6.63 -15.44 27.50
N LYS A 268 7.12 -14.23 27.21
CA LYS A 268 8.25 -13.61 27.94
C LYS A 268 7.94 -13.28 29.40
N PHE A 269 6.67 -13.11 29.77
CA PHE A 269 6.24 -12.84 31.14
C PHE A 269 6.23 -14.11 31.99
N GLY A 270 6.32 -15.27 31.34
CA GLY A 270 6.33 -16.58 31.97
C GLY A 270 4.94 -17.19 32.08
N SER A 271 3.92 -16.55 31.51
CA SER A 271 2.58 -17.06 31.40
C SER A 271 2.52 -18.10 30.27
N LEU A 272 1.63 -19.07 30.41
CA LEU A 272 1.45 -20.16 29.45
C LEU A 272 0.11 -19.98 28.74
N TRP A 273 0.15 -19.77 27.43
CA TRP A 273 -1.00 -19.72 26.56
C TRP A 273 -1.38 -21.14 26.12
N ILE A 274 -2.67 -21.45 26.26
CA ILE A 274 -3.24 -22.79 26.07
C ILE A 274 -4.37 -22.68 25.04
N GLY A 275 -4.16 -23.30 23.89
CA GLY A 275 -5.19 -23.48 22.87
C GLY A 275 -6.00 -24.74 23.15
N PHE A 276 -7.32 -24.64 23.12
CA PHE A 276 -8.23 -25.78 23.24
C PHE A 276 -8.90 -26.12 21.91
N ARG A 277 -9.22 -27.40 21.72
CA ARG A 277 -9.98 -27.86 20.54
C ARG A 277 -11.45 -27.45 20.55
N ALA A 278 -12.01 -26.98 21.67
CA ALA A 278 -13.44 -26.66 21.78
C ALA A 278 -13.78 -25.54 22.78
N GLN A 279 -12.81 -24.94 23.46
CA GLN A 279 -13.02 -23.99 24.57
C GLN A 279 -12.28 -22.66 24.36
N GLY A 280 -11.79 -22.41 23.15
CA GLY A 280 -11.05 -21.20 22.82
C GLY A 280 -9.64 -21.20 23.39
N LEU A 281 -9.24 -20.06 23.93
CA LEU A 281 -7.89 -19.79 24.42
C LEU A 281 -7.92 -19.61 25.94
N ALA A 282 -6.84 -19.96 26.62
CA ALA A 282 -6.62 -19.55 28.00
C ALA A 282 -5.18 -19.12 28.25
N ARG A 283 -5.01 -18.26 29.26
CA ARG A 283 -3.71 -17.88 29.80
C ARG A 283 -3.59 -18.41 31.22
N TYR A 284 -2.59 -19.25 31.46
CA TYR A 284 -2.25 -19.77 32.78
C TYR A 284 -1.06 -19.00 33.36
N GLU A 285 -1.22 -18.54 34.59
CA GLU A 285 -0.21 -17.78 35.35
C GLU A 285 0.45 -18.68 36.40
N PRO A 286 1.67 -19.21 36.17
CA PRO A 286 2.29 -20.17 37.09
C PRO A 286 2.59 -19.59 38.47
N SER A 287 2.81 -18.27 38.58
CA SER A 287 3.08 -17.61 39.87
C SER A 287 1.88 -17.58 40.80
N ARG A 288 0.66 -17.54 40.24
CA ARG A 288 -0.61 -17.47 40.98
C ARG A 288 -1.40 -18.78 40.96
N ASN A 289 -1.01 -19.71 40.09
CA ASN A 289 -1.77 -20.93 39.77
C ASN A 289 -3.21 -20.61 39.34
N GLU A 290 -3.38 -19.54 38.57
CA GLU A 290 -4.66 -19.04 38.07
C GLU A 290 -4.75 -19.23 36.56
N ILE A 291 -5.95 -19.52 36.05
CA ILE A 291 -6.21 -19.63 34.61
C ILE A 291 -7.29 -18.63 34.21
N HIS A 292 -6.98 -17.80 33.23
CA HIS A 292 -7.91 -16.85 32.63
C HIS A 292 -8.36 -17.41 31.28
N ARG A 293 -9.64 -17.74 31.17
CA ARG A 293 -10.23 -18.26 29.93
C ARG A 293 -10.74 -17.13 29.07
N LEU A 294 -10.45 -17.21 27.78
CA LEU A 294 -10.83 -16.27 26.75
C LEU A 294 -11.74 -17.02 25.78
N ASN A 295 -13.03 -16.98 26.08
CA ASN A 295 -14.05 -17.67 25.30
C ASN A 295 -14.36 -16.86 24.04
N ALA A 296 -14.50 -17.56 22.91
CA ALA A 296 -14.93 -16.94 21.66
C ALA A 296 -16.32 -16.32 21.81
N SER A 297 -16.45 -15.05 21.42
CA SER A 297 -17.72 -14.33 21.39
C SER A 297 -17.81 -13.47 20.14
N ALA A 298 -18.86 -13.66 19.36
CA ALA A 298 -19.10 -12.87 18.15
C ALA A 298 -19.54 -11.43 18.47
N GLU A 299 -20.05 -11.17 19.68
CA GLU A 299 -20.48 -9.84 20.12
C GLU A 299 -19.33 -8.99 20.70
N ASN A 300 -18.27 -9.65 21.19
CA ASN A 300 -17.12 -8.98 21.77
C ASN A 300 -16.00 -8.83 20.73
N ARG A 301 -15.81 -7.62 20.22
CA ARG A 301 -14.73 -7.28 19.28
C ARG A 301 -13.32 -7.55 19.81
N TYR A 302 -13.16 -7.67 21.13
CA TYR A 302 -11.91 -7.98 21.82
C TYR A 302 -11.75 -9.48 22.09
N SER A 303 -12.61 -10.34 21.54
CA SER A 303 -12.53 -11.79 21.71
C SER A 303 -11.99 -12.49 20.45
N ILE A 304 -11.58 -13.74 20.63
CA ILE A 304 -11.22 -14.64 19.54
C ILE A 304 -12.46 -15.03 18.72
N ASN A 305 -12.30 -15.19 17.40
CA ASN A 305 -13.41 -15.47 16.49
C ASN A 305 -13.89 -16.93 16.48
N SER A 306 -13.13 -17.86 17.06
CA SER A 306 -13.48 -19.28 17.05
C SER A 306 -13.07 -19.98 18.34
N PRO A 307 -13.92 -20.89 18.87
CA PRO A 307 -13.61 -21.68 20.05
C PRO A 307 -12.66 -22.85 19.75
N VAL A 308 -12.28 -23.07 18.48
CA VAL A 308 -11.41 -24.17 18.07
C VAL A 308 -10.04 -23.62 17.68
N ILE A 309 -9.10 -23.66 18.63
CA ILE A 309 -7.72 -23.21 18.41
C ILE A 309 -6.90 -24.37 17.84
N THR A 310 -6.20 -24.12 16.75
CA THR A 310 -5.40 -25.12 16.03
C THR A 310 -3.91 -24.95 16.29
N SER A 311 -3.43 -23.70 16.32
CA SER A 311 -2.02 -23.38 16.54
C SER A 311 -1.84 -22.09 17.34
N LEU A 312 -0.71 -21.99 18.02
CA LEU A 312 -0.26 -20.78 18.72
C LEU A 312 1.19 -20.51 18.37
N TRP A 313 1.50 -19.26 18.06
CA TRP A 313 2.84 -18.83 17.71
C TRP A 313 3.15 -17.48 18.32
N ILE A 314 4.37 -17.27 18.83
CA ILE A 314 4.83 -15.96 19.31
C ILE A 314 5.98 -15.53 18.41
N ASP A 315 5.85 -14.38 17.78
CA ASP A 315 6.88 -13.84 16.90
C ASP A 315 8.00 -13.10 17.68
N ASN A 316 8.97 -12.58 16.95
CA ASN A 316 10.12 -11.88 17.52
C ASN A 316 9.74 -10.56 18.22
N GLU A 317 8.62 -9.95 17.83
CA GLU A 317 8.08 -8.73 18.43
C GLU A 317 7.13 -9.00 19.62
N GLN A 318 6.97 -10.26 20.01
CA GLN A 318 6.07 -10.67 21.10
C GLN A 318 4.58 -10.45 20.74
N GLN A 319 4.21 -10.59 19.47
CA GLN A 319 2.82 -10.80 19.11
C GLN A 319 2.48 -12.28 19.23
N LEU A 320 1.37 -12.57 19.90
CA LEU A 320 0.78 -13.90 19.93
C LEU A 320 -0.19 -14.03 18.75
N TRP A 321 0.17 -14.93 17.82
CA TRP A 321 -0.63 -15.34 16.68
C TRP A 321 -1.38 -16.62 17.00
N ILE A 322 -2.67 -16.64 16.67
CA ILE A 322 -3.60 -17.70 17.01
C ILE A 322 -4.26 -18.20 15.73
N GLY A 323 -3.95 -19.44 15.37
CA GLY A 323 -4.63 -20.15 14.29
C GLY A 323 -5.93 -20.76 14.82
N SER A 324 -7.01 -20.62 14.06
CA SER A 324 -8.29 -21.21 14.42
C SER A 324 -8.96 -21.94 13.26
N LYS A 325 -9.88 -22.85 13.61
CA LYS A 325 -10.75 -23.50 12.64
C LYS A 325 -11.98 -22.64 12.39
N GLY A 326 -12.13 -22.14 11.16
CA GLY A 326 -13.25 -21.33 10.70
C GLY A 326 -13.22 -19.86 11.10
N GLY A 327 -12.44 -19.47 12.12
CA GLY A 327 -12.31 -18.09 12.59
C GLY A 327 -11.12 -17.31 12.00
N GLY A 328 -10.31 -17.96 11.14
CA GLY A 328 -9.12 -17.37 10.55
C GLY A 328 -7.93 -17.31 11.51
N LEU A 329 -7.12 -16.28 11.31
CA LEU A 329 -5.94 -15.94 12.09
C LEU A 329 -6.29 -14.79 13.04
N SER A 330 -6.05 -14.93 14.34
CA SER A 330 -6.15 -13.82 15.29
C SER A 330 -4.76 -13.45 15.79
N LYS A 331 -4.54 -12.19 16.18
CA LYS A 331 -3.29 -11.74 16.81
C LYS A 331 -3.55 -10.84 18.01
N THR A 332 -2.66 -10.85 18.98
CA THR A 332 -2.63 -9.87 20.07
C THR A 332 -1.19 -9.46 20.38
N PHE A 333 -0.97 -8.19 20.70
CA PHE A 333 0.34 -7.69 21.11
C PHE A 333 0.50 -7.88 22.62
N LEU A 334 1.47 -8.70 23.04
CA LEU A 334 1.60 -9.06 24.46
C LEU A 334 2.06 -7.88 25.32
N ASP A 335 2.79 -6.92 24.75
CA ASP A 335 3.24 -5.72 25.46
C ASP A 335 2.14 -4.67 25.67
N ALA A 336 1.01 -4.79 24.97
CA ALA A 336 -0.16 -3.95 25.24
C ALA A 336 -0.66 -4.10 26.69
N GLN A 337 -0.32 -5.21 27.38
CA GLN A 337 -0.63 -5.38 28.79
C GLN A 337 0.01 -4.34 29.71
N TYR A 338 1.12 -3.71 29.30
CA TYR A 338 1.74 -2.66 30.09
C TYR A 338 0.86 -1.42 30.19
N PHE A 339 -0.04 -1.16 29.23
CA PHE A 339 -0.94 -0.01 29.23
C PHE A 339 -2.26 -0.24 29.98
N GLY A 340 -2.58 -1.50 30.31
CA GLY A 340 -3.74 -1.85 31.13
C GLY A 340 -5.04 -1.22 30.63
N HIS A 341 -5.45 -1.51 29.40
CA HIS A 341 -6.71 -0.99 28.86
C HIS A 341 -7.93 -1.59 29.58
N ILE A 342 -8.78 -0.72 30.13
CA ILE A 342 -10.09 -1.05 30.67
C ILE A 342 -11.16 -0.54 29.71
N HIS A 343 -11.98 -1.45 29.19
CA HIS A 343 -13.08 -1.24 28.25
C HIS A 343 -14.37 -1.92 28.75
N GLY A 344 -15.46 -1.77 27.99
CA GLY A 344 -16.79 -2.30 28.35
C GLY A 344 -16.94 -3.82 28.44
N PHE A 345 -15.86 -4.58 28.21
CA PHE A 345 -15.84 -6.06 28.31
C PHE A 345 -14.64 -6.58 29.12
N SER A 346 -13.96 -5.72 29.89
CA SER A 346 -12.76 -6.13 30.62
C SER A 346 -13.03 -7.08 31.80
N PHE A 347 -14.29 -7.18 32.24
CA PHE A 347 -14.70 -8.01 33.35
C PHE A 347 -15.82 -8.96 32.94
N ASN A 348 -15.95 -10.08 33.66
CA ASN A 348 -17.04 -11.03 33.43
C ASN A 348 -18.38 -10.45 33.92
N ASP A 349 -18.34 -9.74 35.04
CA ASP A 349 -19.48 -9.10 35.69
C ASP A 349 -19.13 -7.64 36.00
N ASN A 350 -20.14 -6.77 36.15
CA ASN A 350 -19.96 -5.36 36.51
C ASN A 350 -19.02 -4.61 35.54
N ASN A 351 -19.26 -4.76 34.24
CA ASN A 351 -18.53 -4.01 33.23
C ASN A 351 -18.82 -2.51 33.30
N LEU A 352 -17.87 -1.71 32.82
CA LEU A 352 -18.05 -0.27 32.65
C LEU A 352 -18.99 -0.03 31.46
N LEU A 353 -20.24 0.35 31.74
CA LEU A 353 -21.28 0.48 30.71
C LEU A 353 -21.08 1.70 29.81
N ASN A 354 -20.62 2.82 30.38
CA ASN A 354 -20.25 4.01 29.62
C ASN A 354 -18.73 4.13 29.54
N VAL A 355 -18.19 3.96 28.34
CA VAL A 355 -16.75 3.94 28.08
C VAL A 355 -16.20 5.32 27.71
N ASP A 356 -17.03 6.35 27.58
CA ASP A 356 -16.56 7.71 27.29
C ASP A 356 -16.12 8.40 28.59
N ILE A 357 -14.82 8.29 28.90
CA ILE A 357 -14.24 8.70 30.18
C ILE A 357 -13.90 10.19 30.16
N ARG A 358 -14.46 10.93 31.12
CA ARG A 358 -14.31 12.39 31.23
C ARG A 358 -13.49 12.83 32.43
N SER A 359 -13.47 12.03 33.50
CA SER A 359 -12.67 12.32 34.68
C SER A 359 -12.28 11.04 35.41
N LEU A 360 -11.10 11.04 36.02
CA LEU A 360 -10.60 9.93 36.84
C LEU A 360 -10.10 10.49 38.17
N LEU A 361 -10.28 9.72 39.25
CA LEU A 361 -9.73 10.05 40.57
C LEU A 361 -9.55 8.77 41.38
N GLU A 362 -8.37 8.56 41.97
CA GLU A 362 -8.22 7.60 43.07
C GLU A 362 -8.24 8.36 44.40
N ASP A 363 -9.19 8.05 45.27
CA ASP A 363 -9.37 8.78 46.52
C ASP A 363 -8.39 8.38 47.64
N SER A 364 -8.43 9.10 48.74
CA SER A 364 -7.66 8.90 49.97
C SER A 364 -7.95 7.55 50.65
N GLN A 365 -9.00 6.84 50.25
CA GLN A 365 -9.31 5.47 50.69
C GLN A 365 -8.85 4.39 49.70
N GLY A 366 -8.41 4.79 48.49
CA GLY A 366 -7.95 3.91 47.43
C GLY A 366 -9.07 3.41 46.54
N THR A 367 -10.23 4.07 46.54
CA THR A 367 -11.33 3.81 45.63
C THR A 367 -11.08 4.57 44.33
N LEU A 368 -11.22 3.89 43.19
CA LEU A 368 -11.17 4.54 41.88
C LEU A 368 -12.57 5.05 41.50
N TRP A 369 -12.68 6.34 41.26
CA TRP A 369 -13.87 7.02 40.77
C TRP A 369 -13.69 7.37 39.30
N VAL A 370 -14.68 7.01 38.49
CA VAL A 370 -14.66 7.20 37.04
C VAL A 370 -15.87 8.05 36.66
N GLY A 371 -15.62 9.28 36.23
CA GLY A 371 -16.61 10.16 35.64
C GLY A 371 -16.70 9.92 34.15
N THR A 372 -17.90 9.72 33.63
CA THR A 372 -18.14 9.42 32.22
C THR A 372 -19.00 10.51 31.58
N ALA A 373 -19.26 10.40 30.28
CA ALA A 373 -20.24 11.24 29.60
C ALA A 373 -21.68 11.03 30.13
N SER A 374 -21.94 9.97 30.90
CA SER A 374 -23.22 9.75 31.56
C SER A 374 -23.03 9.08 32.92
N GLY A 375 -22.84 9.91 33.94
CA GLY A 375 -22.76 9.52 35.33
C GLY A 375 -21.37 9.07 35.81
N VAL A 376 -21.36 8.65 37.07
CA VAL A 376 -20.14 8.30 37.82
C VAL A 376 -20.16 6.83 38.18
N TYR A 377 -19.00 6.19 38.11
CA TYR A 377 -18.79 4.79 38.49
C TYR A 377 -17.78 4.68 39.61
N ARG A 378 -18.01 3.69 40.48
CA ARG A 378 -17.10 3.29 41.54
C ARG A 378 -16.42 1.97 41.15
N GLY A 379 -15.10 1.95 41.17
CA GLY A 379 -14.29 0.75 40.97
C GLY A 379 -14.42 -0.22 42.14
N LEU A 380 -14.67 -1.48 41.82
CA LEU A 380 -14.67 -2.59 42.77
C LEU A 380 -13.26 -3.19 42.80
N LYS A 381 -12.75 -3.44 44.01
CA LYS A 381 -11.47 -4.11 44.22
C LYS A 381 -11.66 -5.41 45.01
N ASN A 382 -10.89 -6.45 44.68
CA ASN A 382 -10.84 -7.69 45.46
C ASN A 382 -10.00 -7.50 46.76
N PRO A 383 -9.92 -8.49 47.67
CA PRO A 383 -9.10 -8.40 48.88
C PRO A 383 -7.60 -8.20 48.65
N ARG A 384 -7.11 -8.44 47.42
CA ARG A 384 -5.72 -8.17 47.01
C ARG A 384 -5.53 -6.74 46.46
N GLY A 385 -6.61 -5.96 46.34
CA GLY A 385 -6.60 -4.59 45.82
C GLY A 385 -6.71 -4.48 44.29
N GLU A 386 -6.98 -5.59 43.59
CA GLU A 386 -7.09 -5.62 42.13
C GLU A 386 -8.50 -5.22 41.70
N LEU A 387 -8.62 -4.45 40.62
CA LEU A 387 -9.92 -4.08 40.06
C LEU A 387 -10.65 -5.32 39.53
N THR A 388 -11.94 -5.44 39.87
CA THR A 388 -12.80 -6.57 39.44
C THR A 388 -14.07 -6.12 38.73
N GLY A 389 -14.29 -4.83 38.58
CA GLY A 389 -15.44 -4.27 37.89
C GLY A 389 -15.78 -2.86 38.35
N PHE A 390 -16.89 -2.34 37.84
CA PHE A 390 -17.42 -1.00 38.10
C PHE A 390 -18.91 -1.08 38.36
N ILE A 391 -19.37 -0.30 39.34
CA ILE A 391 -20.79 -0.13 39.59
C ILE A 391 -21.15 1.34 39.50
N PRO A 392 -22.32 1.69 38.93
CA PRO A 392 -22.80 3.06 38.96
C PRO A 392 -22.89 3.59 40.39
N PHE A 393 -22.43 4.81 40.60
CA PHE A 393 -22.54 5.51 41.87
C PHE A 393 -23.92 6.14 41.99
N HIS A 394 -24.83 5.45 42.66
CA HIS A 394 -26.17 5.94 42.94
C HIS A 394 -26.27 6.43 44.37
N VAL A 395 -26.40 7.74 44.55
CA VAL A 395 -26.74 8.33 45.85
C VAL A 395 -27.85 9.35 45.64
N GLN A 396 -29.09 8.86 45.73
CA GLN A 396 -30.34 9.60 45.96
C GLN A 396 -30.75 10.71 44.95
N ASN A 397 -29.95 11.04 43.94
CA ASN A 397 -30.31 12.00 42.89
C ASN A 397 -30.29 11.37 41.48
N PRO A 398 -31.42 11.35 40.75
CA PRO A 398 -31.47 10.88 39.37
C PRO A 398 -30.58 11.70 38.41
N ALA A 399 -30.38 13.00 38.66
CA ALA A 399 -29.66 13.89 37.76
C ALA A 399 -28.20 13.45 37.56
N LEU A 400 -27.48 13.14 38.65
CA LEU A 400 -26.09 12.70 38.57
C LEU A 400 -25.92 11.36 37.82
N SER A 401 -26.96 10.51 37.79
CA SER A 401 -26.87 9.21 37.12
C SER A 401 -26.83 9.31 35.59
N GLN A 402 -27.23 10.45 35.03
CA GLN A 402 -27.21 10.72 33.59
C GLN A 402 -26.37 11.94 33.19
N ALA A 403 -25.91 12.71 34.18
CA ALA A 403 -25.12 13.94 33.97
C ALA A 403 -23.80 13.67 33.24
N PHE A 404 -23.43 14.61 32.37
CA PHE A 404 -22.10 14.64 31.75
C PHE A 404 -21.09 15.17 32.77
N ILE A 405 -20.16 14.32 33.21
CA ILE A 405 -19.22 14.65 34.27
C ILE A 405 -18.02 15.41 33.68
N SER A 406 -17.70 16.58 34.23
CA SER A 406 -16.52 17.36 33.83
C SER A 406 -15.29 16.99 34.65
N PHE A 407 -15.44 16.87 35.97
CA PHE A 407 -14.34 16.56 36.88
C PHE A 407 -14.85 15.88 38.14
N ILE A 408 -13.96 15.10 38.76
CA ILE A 408 -14.11 14.53 40.09
C ILE A 408 -12.83 14.83 40.85
N LYS A 409 -12.94 15.45 42.02
CA LYS A 409 -11.81 15.78 42.89
C LYS A 409 -12.14 15.49 44.36
N GLU A 410 -11.12 15.26 45.16
CA GLU A 410 -11.23 15.11 46.61
C GLU A 410 -10.50 16.26 47.30
N ASP A 411 -11.10 16.82 48.34
CA ASP A 411 -10.44 17.81 49.19
C ASP A 411 -9.71 17.17 50.39
N GLU A 412 -8.99 17.96 51.18
CA GLU A 412 -8.26 17.47 52.35
C GLU A 412 -9.16 16.88 53.45
N LEU A 413 -10.46 17.18 53.43
CA LEU A 413 -11.46 16.65 54.36
C LEU A 413 -12.06 15.32 53.87
N GLY A 414 -11.65 14.84 52.70
CA GLY A 414 -12.15 13.61 52.08
C GLY A 414 -13.52 13.76 51.41
N GLN A 415 -14.00 14.99 51.20
CA GLN A 415 -15.23 15.28 50.48
C GLN A 415 -15.01 15.15 48.98
N LEU A 416 -16.01 14.64 48.27
CA LEU A 416 -15.92 14.39 46.83
C LEU A 416 -16.66 15.47 46.06
N TRP A 417 -15.93 16.25 45.27
CA TRP A 417 -16.41 17.35 44.46
C TRP A 417 -16.61 16.88 43.02
N ILE A 418 -17.84 16.92 42.53
CA ILE A 418 -18.23 16.43 41.21
C ILE A 418 -18.88 17.57 40.42
N GLY A 419 -18.15 18.05 39.41
CA GLY A 419 -18.64 19.06 38.49
C GLY A 419 -19.25 18.44 37.24
N THR A 420 -20.28 19.09 36.70
CA THR A 420 -21.00 18.61 35.52
C THR A 420 -21.08 19.67 34.43
N ARG A 421 -21.41 19.24 33.20
CA ARG A 421 -21.79 20.13 32.09
C ARG A 421 -23.30 20.24 31.99
N GLY A 422 -23.91 21.04 32.86
CA GLY A 422 -25.35 21.36 32.81
C GLY A 422 -26.08 21.27 34.15
N ASP A 423 -25.64 20.39 35.05
CA ASP A 423 -26.27 20.14 36.34
C ASP A 423 -25.52 20.81 37.51
N GLY A 424 -24.55 21.70 37.26
CA GLY A 424 -23.81 22.38 38.31
C GLY A 424 -22.83 21.48 39.09
N LEU A 425 -22.70 21.74 40.40
CA LEU A 425 -21.69 21.13 41.27
C LEU A 425 -22.30 20.35 42.42
N PHE A 426 -21.84 19.12 42.61
CA PHE A 426 -22.18 18.27 43.75
C PHE A 426 -20.98 18.12 44.68
N ILE A 427 -21.17 18.35 45.98
CA ILE A 427 -20.14 18.14 47.00
C ILE A 427 -20.65 17.08 47.97
N TYR A 428 -20.08 15.88 47.89
CA TYR A 428 -20.43 14.76 48.76
C TYR A 428 -19.61 14.76 50.04
N THR A 429 -20.25 14.37 51.14
CA THR A 429 -19.60 14.17 52.43
C THR A 429 -18.53 13.08 52.38
N ALA A 430 -17.64 13.04 53.38
CA ALA A 430 -16.54 12.08 53.43
C ALA A 430 -16.98 10.60 53.51
N ASP A 431 -18.21 10.33 53.92
CA ASP A 431 -18.84 8.99 53.88
C ASP A 431 -19.57 8.70 52.55
N LYS A 432 -19.65 9.70 51.67
CA LYS A 432 -20.29 9.66 50.35
C LYS A 432 -21.80 9.32 50.41
N GLN A 433 -22.45 9.56 51.55
CA GLN A 433 -23.88 9.28 51.75
C GLN A 433 -24.76 10.51 51.52
N SER A 434 -24.23 11.71 51.75
CA SER A 434 -24.96 12.98 51.64
C SER A 434 -24.23 13.93 50.69
N TYR A 435 -24.93 14.90 50.12
CA TYR A 435 -24.32 15.93 49.27
C TYR A 435 -24.96 17.30 49.42
N ILE A 436 -24.22 18.33 49.02
CA ILE A 436 -24.72 19.67 48.77
C ILE A 436 -24.66 19.91 47.26
N HIS A 437 -25.76 20.39 46.68
CA HIS A 437 -25.86 20.68 45.25
C HIS A 437 -25.96 22.18 45.03
N TYR A 438 -25.00 22.71 44.29
CA TYR A 438 -24.96 24.11 43.88
C TYR A 438 -25.36 24.22 42.42
N LEU A 439 -26.25 25.16 42.14
CA LEU A 439 -26.70 25.56 40.81
C LEU A 439 -26.46 27.06 40.63
N ALA A 440 -26.37 27.49 39.38
CA ALA A 440 -26.32 28.89 39.01
C ALA A 440 -27.70 29.54 39.18
N ASP A 441 -27.74 30.65 39.91
CA ASP A 441 -28.94 31.45 40.12
C ASP A 441 -28.58 32.94 40.02
N ALA A 442 -29.02 33.58 38.93
CA ALA A 442 -28.80 34.99 38.68
C ALA A 442 -29.34 35.92 39.80
N LYS A 443 -30.26 35.44 40.65
CA LYS A 443 -30.82 36.21 41.77
C LYS A 443 -30.03 36.06 43.07
N SER A 444 -29.12 35.09 43.14
CA SER A 444 -28.35 34.78 44.35
C SER A 444 -26.87 35.06 44.12
N PRO A 445 -26.28 36.09 44.76
CA PRO A 445 -24.86 36.43 44.59
C PRO A 445 -23.90 35.36 45.14
N ASN A 446 -24.42 34.38 45.90
CA ASN A 446 -23.65 33.29 46.51
C ASN A 446 -23.79 31.96 45.72
N SER A 447 -24.46 31.98 44.57
CA SER A 447 -24.67 30.81 43.70
C SER A 447 -23.48 30.56 42.75
N LEU A 448 -23.51 29.47 41.98
CA LEU A 448 -22.51 29.25 40.95
C LEU A 448 -22.61 30.31 39.85
N PRO A 449 -21.49 30.75 39.25
CA PRO A 449 -21.54 31.65 38.10
C PRO A 449 -22.12 30.97 36.85
N SER A 450 -22.06 29.64 36.77
CA SER A 450 -22.57 28.83 35.67
C SER A 450 -22.78 27.37 36.10
N ASN A 451 -23.70 26.67 35.43
CA ASN A 451 -23.87 25.22 35.56
C ASN A 451 -22.98 24.42 34.60
N GLN A 452 -22.25 25.10 33.70
CA GLN A 452 -21.34 24.50 32.73
C GLN A 452 -19.90 24.60 33.24
N LEU A 453 -19.51 23.64 34.08
CA LEU A 453 -18.23 23.66 34.77
C LEU A 453 -17.15 22.94 33.94
N TYR A 454 -15.92 23.46 33.94
CA TYR A 454 -14.79 22.85 33.22
C TYR A 454 -13.80 22.15 34.15
N SER A 455 -13.31 22.84 35.17
CA SER A 455 -12.26 22.33 36.06
C SER A 455 -12.48 22.81 37.50
N LEU A 456 -11.86 22.10 38.44
CA LEU A 456 -11.73 22.49 39.84
C LEU A 456 -10.24 22.46 40.21
N TYR A 457 -9.75 23.60 40.66
CA TYR A 457 -8.38 23.79 41.11
C TYR A 457 -8.35 24.15 42.59
N PHE A 458 -7.49 23.49 43.37
CA PHE A 458 -7.18 23.91 44.73
C PHE A 458 -5.90 24.75 44.71
N ASP A 459 -5.99 25.99 45.21
CA ASP A 459 -4.79 26.83 45.31
C ASP A 459 -3.84 26.35 46.40
N ARG A 460 -2.67 27.00 46.54
CA ARG A 460 -1.65 26.62 47.53
C ARG A 460 -2.12 26.73 48.98
N GLN A 461 -3.24 27.42 49.23
CA GLN A 461 -3.88 27.51 50.54
C GLN A 461 -4.98 26.46 50.73
N GLY A 462 -5.22 25.59 49.75
CA GLY A 462 -6.29 24.60 49.76
C GLY A 462 -7.66 25.17 49.41
N THR A 463 -7.73 26.40 48.91
CA THR A 463 -9.01 27.03 48.56
C THR A 463 -9.51 26.46 47.23
N PRO A 464 -10.77 26.00 47.14
CA PRO A 464 -11.34 25.50 45.89
C PRO A 464 -11.74 26.65 44.95
N TRP A 465 -11.36 26.51 43.69
CA TRP A 465 -11.72 27.41 42.60
C TRP A 465 -12.29 26.64 41.43
N ILE A 466 -13.41 27.12 40.90
CA ILE A 466 -14.08 26.53 39.75
C ILE A 466 -13.89 27.40 38.51
N THR A 467 -13.72 26.74 37.36
CA THR A 467 -13.73 27.37 36.05
C THR A 467 -14.99 26.96 35.29
N SER A 468 -15.49 27.82 34.40
CA SER A 468 -16.75 27.60 33.68
C SER A 468 -16.69 28.09 32.24
N SER A 469 -17.62 27.61 31.41
CA SER A 469 -17.64 27.95 29.98
C SER A 469 -18.12 29.36 29.68
N ASP A 470 -18.96 29.94 30.53
CA ASP A 470 -19.63 31.23 30.31
C ASP A 470 -19.71 32.12 31.56
N GLY A 471 -19.25 31.63 32.71
CA GLY A 471 -19.30 32.32 34.01
C GLY A 471 -17.93 32.78 34.56
N GLY A 472 -16.83 32.56 33.83
CA GLY A 472 -15.47 32.86 34.29
C GLY A 472 -15.01 31.92 35.39
N ILE A 473 -14.42 32.48 36.45
CA ILE A 473 -13.98 31.73 37.64
C ILE A 473 -14.76 32.15 38.89
N ALA A 474 -14.93 31.22 39.82
CA ALA A 474 -15.42 31.53 41.15
C ALA A 474 -14.65 30.79 42.24
N ARG A 475 -14.47 31.45 43.37
CA ARG A 475 -13.82 30.90 44.56
C ARG A 475 -14.86 30.44 45.56
N TYR A 476 -14.67 29.26 46.14
CA TYR A 476 -15.53 28.78 47.22
C TYR A 476 -15.18 29.49 48.53
N ALA A 477 -16.19 30.07 49.19
CA ALA A 477 -16.07 30.84 50.44
C ALA A 477 -16.69 30.11 51.65
N GLY A 478 -17.01 28.82 51.51
CA GLY A 478 -17.62 28.00 52.55
C GLY A 478 -19.15 27.87 52.42
N ILE A 479 -19.74 26.91 53.14
CA ILE A 479 -21.16 26.53 52.99
C ILE A 479 -22.11 27.72 53.18
N ALA A 480 -21.82 28.61 54.13
CA ALA A 480 -22.68 29.77 54.42
C ALA A 480 -22.62 30.88 53.36
N THR A 481 -21.48 31.03 52.68
CA THR A 481 -21.22 32.12 51.73
C THR A 481 -21.27 31.65 50.27
N GLY A 482 -21.18 30.34 50.01
CA GLY A 482 -21.25 29.76 48.68
C GLY A 482 -20.04 30.13 47.82
N PHE A 483 -20.30 30.57 46.59
CA PHE A 483 -19.27 30.92 45.61
C PHE A 483 -19.21 32.43 45.37
N ILE A 484 -17.99 32.94 45.23
CA ILE A 484 -17.73 34.35 44.91
C ILE A 484 -17.09 34.40 43.53
N ALA A 485 -17.84 34.92 42.54
CA ALA A 485 -17.35 35.12 41.19
C ALA A 485 -16.26 36.22 41.16
N VAL A 486 -15.21 36.00 40.38
CA VAL A 486 -14.17 37.01 40.16
C VAL A 486 -14.43 37.70 38.83
N PRO A 487 -14.55 39.05 38.80
CA PRO A 487 -14.75 39.78 37.56
C PRO A 487 -13.50 39.68 36.68
N LEU A 488 -13.63 39.01 35.54
CA LEU A 488 -12.59 38.85 34.54
C LEU A 488 -13.05 39.43 33.19
N PRO A 489 -12.12 39.86 32.32
CA PRO A 489 -12.45 40.31 30.98
C PRO A 489 -12.89 39.15 30.06
N ILE A 490 -12.62 37.91 30.46
CA ILE A 490 -12.97 36.68 29.74
C ILE A 490 -14.04 35.90 30.52
N LYS A 491 -14.95 35.26 29.79
CA LYS A 491 -16.02 34.43 30.37
C LYS A 491 -15.73 32.94 30.29
N THR A 492 -15.02 32.52 29.25
CA THR A 492 -14.70 31.10 29.03
C THR A 492 -13.33 30.81 29.60
N VAL A 493 -13.28 30.03 30.69
CA VAL A 493 -12.04 29.63 31.34
C VAL A 493 -12.01 28.11 31.40
N THR A 494 -11.05 27.49 30.72
CA THR A 494 -10.93 26.04 30.60
C THR A 494 -10.20 25.43 31.80
N ASP A 495 -9.10 26.05 32.23
CA ASP A 495 -8.27 25.54 33.33
C ASP A 495 -7.52 26.68 34.03
N MET A 496 -6.98 26.39 35.21
CA MET A 496 -6.28 27.37 36.03
C MET A 496 -5.10 26.75 36.80
N LEU A 497 -4.05 27.54 37.01
CA LEU A 497 -2.89 27.18 37.82
C LEU A 497 -2.32 28.38 38.58
N GLN A 498 -1.89 28.18 39.82
CA GLN A 498 -1.12 29.18 40.59
C GLN A 498 0.40 28.93 40.48
N ASP A 499 1.15 29.94 40.07
CA ASP A 499 2.61 29.86 39.94
C ASP A 499 3.38 30.01 41.28
N GLY A 500 4.71 29.97 41.22
CA GLY A 500 5.62 30.13 42.36
C GLY A 500 5.53 31.49 43.06
N ASP A 501 5.16 32.53 42.32
CA ASP A 501 5.14 33.92 42.74
C ASP A 501 3.73 34.36 43.21
N GLY A 502 2.76 33.44 43.17
CA GLY A 502 1.39 33.66 43.63
C GLY A 502 0.44 34.21 42.57
N ASN A 503 0.87 34.26 41.30
CA ASN A 503 -0.02 34.66 40.20
C ASN A 503 -0.87 33.47 39.74
N TYR A 504 -2.12 33.75 39.38
CA TYR A 504 -3.02 32.78 38.77
C TYR A 504 -2.98 32.91 37.25
N TRP A 505 -2.74 31.80 36.58
CA TRP A 505 -2.74 31.67 35.13
C TRP A 505 -3.99 30.92 34.70
N LEU A 506 -4.71 31.50 33.74
CA LEU A 506 -6.02 31.04 33.28
C LEU A 506 -5.96 30.79 31.78
N THR A 507 -6.35 29.59 31.36
CA THR A 507 -6.48 29.25 29.95
C THR A 507 -7.91 29.47 29.48
N SER A 508 -8.05 29.88 28.22
CA SER A 508 -9.35 30.04 27.57
C SER A 508 -9.34 29.36 26.21
N SER A 509 -10.46 28.73 25.86
CA SER A 509 -10.65 28.17 24.52
C SER A 509 -10.93 29.23 23.47
N SER A 510 -11.34 30.45 23.84
CA SER A 510 -11.64 31.55 22.91
C SER A 510 -10.64 32.71 22.99
N ASP A 511 -10.05 32.93 24.16
CA ASP A 511 -9.36 34.18 24.48
C ASP A 511 -7.88 34.01 24.85
N GLY A 512 -7.27 32.85 24.63
CA GLY A 512 -5.85 32.64 24.91
C GLY A 512 -5.53 32.50 26.40
N LEU A 513 -4.47 33.18 26.86
CA LEU A 513 -3.94 33.05 28.23
C LEU A 513 -4.13 34.36 29.00
N LEU A 514 -4.55 34.26 30.26
CA LEU A 514 -4.72 35.40 31.15
C LEU A 514 -3.93 35.19 32.45
N ARG A 515 -3.26 36.24 32.91
CA ARG A 515 -2.58 36.27 34.21
C ARG A 515 -3.31 37.22 35.15
N LEU A 516 -3.69 36.71 36.31
CA LEU A 516 -4.16 37.49 37.45
C LEU A 516 -3.03 37.53 38.49
N ALA A 517 -2.35 38.66 38.59
CA ALA A 517 -1.25 38.85 39.53
C ALA A 517 -1.76 38.96 40.97
N ALA A 518 -0.87 38.68 41.94
CA ALA A 518 -1.20 38.72 43.36
C ALA A 518 -1.66 40.11 43.86
N ASN A 519 -1.28 41.18 43.16
CA ASN A 519 -1.72 42.56 43.40
C ASN A 519 -3.10 42.89 42.77
N GLY A 520 -3.73 41.93 42.08
CA GLY A 520 -5.00 42.10 41.35
C GLY A 520 -4.87 42.61 39.92
N GLU A 521 -3.66 42.82 39.41
CA GLU A 521 -3.43 43.24 38.02
C GLU A 521 -3.73 42.10 37.04
N ILE A 522 -4.50 42.40 35.99
CA ILE A 522 -4.87 41.44 34.95
C ILE A 522 -4.05 41.73 33.69
N THR A 523 -3.32 40.73 33.20
CA THR A 523 -2.57 40.80 31.94
C THR A 523 -3.10 39.76 30.97
N HIS A 524 -3.43 40.18 29.75
CA HIS A 524 -4.03 39.33 28.72
C HIS A 524 -3.05 39.06 27.59
N PHE A 525 -2.87 37.78 27.27
CA PHE A 525 -2.00 37.29 26.21
C PHE A 525 -2.87 36.62 25.14
N ALA A 526 -3.00 37.28 23.99
CA ALA A 526 -3.67 36.76 22.81
C ALA A 526 -2.98 37.29 21.56
N SER A 527 -3.30 36.75 20.39
CA SER A 527 -2.68 37.17 19.12
C SER A 527 -2.79 38.68 18.82
N HIS A 528 -3.77 39.36 19.40
CA HIS A 528 -4.05 40.79 19.21
C HIS A 528 -3.55 41.68 20.37
N THR A 529 -2.87 41.11 21.37
CA THR A 529 -2.35 41.88 22.52
C THR A 529 -0.86 42.23 22.32
N PRO A 530 -0.31 43.19 23.07
CA PRO A 530 1.10 43.60 22.95
C PRO A 530 2.10 42.46 23.18
N HIS A 531 1.70 41.44 23.94
CA HIS A 531 2.45 40.21 24.16
C HIS A 531 1.75 39.08 23.40
N ALA A 532 1.97 39.06 22.08
CA ALA A 532 1.27 38.16 21.17
C ALA A 532 1.58 36.69 21.47
N LEU A 533 0.52 35.92 21.74
CA LEU A 533 0.57 34.46 21.77
C LEU A 533 0.32 33.93 20.36
N PRO A 534 1.11 32.95 19.88
CA PRO A 534 0.88 32.34 18.56
C PRO A 534 -0.53 31.74 18.37
N LYS A 535 -1.28 31.42 19.44
CA LYS A 535 -2.53 30.64 19.38
C LYS A 535 -3.57 31.06 20.42
N GLN A 536 -4.86 30.81 20.15
CA GLN A 536 -6.00 31.29 20.96
C GLN A 536 -6.77 30.20 21.72
N HIS A 537 -6.77 28.94 21.27
CA HIS A 537 -7.58 27.87 21.88
C HIS A 537 -6.74 27.05 22.86
N LEU A 538 -6.77 27.42 24.15
CA LEU A 538 -5.99 26.78 25.21
C LEU A 538 -6.90 25.93 26.10
N PHE A 539 -6.47 24.69 26.38
CA PHE A 539 -7.31 23.71 27.08
C PHE A 539 -6.88 23.46 28.52
N SER A 540 -5.62 23.09 28.75
CA SER A 540 -5.13 22.73 30.07
C SER A 540 -3.72 23.27 30.28
N ILE A 541 -3.36 23.48 31.55
CA ILE A 541 -2.10 24.10 31.94
C ILE A 541 -1.42 23.32 33.06
N VAL A 542 -0.10 23.14 32.93
CA VAL A 542 0.74 22.47 33.92
C VAL A 542 1.99 23.30 34.21
N ALA A 543 2.40 23.33 35.48
CA ALA A 543 3.63 24.00 35.89
C ALA A 543 4.87 23.28 35.33
N GLY A 544 5.79 24.04 34.73
CA GLY A 544 7.11 23.56 34.36
C GLY A 544 8.15 23.83 35.45
N ASP A 545 9.36 24.16 35.02
CA ASP A 545 10.42 24.69 35.89
C ASP A 545 10.08 26.07 36.46
N LYS A 546 11.01 26.62 37.24
CA LYS A 546 10.91 28.01 37.70
C LYS A 546 10.72 28.94 36.51
N HIS A 547 9.59 29.66 36.50
CA HIS A 547 9.16 30.57 35.44
C HIS A 547 8.76 29.92 34.11
N SER A 548 8.34 28.65 34.12
CA SER A 548 7.88 27.92 32.94
C SER A 548 6.47 27.37 33.12
N LEU A 549 5.66 27.45 32.06
CA LEU A 549 4.33 26.88 31.94
C LEU A 549 4.24 26.04 30.67
N TRP A 550 3.55 24.92 30.76
CA TRP A 550 3.21 24.06 29.63
C TRP A 550 1.71 24.09 29.44
N ILE A 551 1.27 24.42 28.22
CA ILE A 551 -0.15 24.67 27.92
C ILE A 551 -0.55 23.86 26.68
N ALA A 552 -1.58 23.04 26.81
CA ALA A 552 -2.18 22.29 25.72
C ALA A 552 -3.10 23.16 24.86
N SER A 553 -3.05 22.96 23.54
CA SER A 553 -3.89 23.64 22.57
C SER A 553 -4.34 22.70 21.45
N ASN A 554 -5.22 23.16 20.57
CA ASN A 554 -5.60 22.42 19.36
C ASN A 554 -4.53 22.46 18.24
N GLU A 555 -3.47 23.24 18.42
CA GLU A 555 -2.44 23.52 17.42
C GLU A 555 -1.01 23.20 17.91
N GLY A 556 -0.89 22.51 19.05
CA GLY A 556 0.37 22.01 19.59
C GLY A 556 0.50 22.20 21.10
N LEU A 557 1.69 21.90 21.62
CA LEU A 557 2.06 22.15 23.01
C LEU A 557 2.83 23.46 23.12
N LEU A 558 2.32 24.39 23.91
CA LEU A 558 2.94 25.68 24.12
C LEU A 558 3.79 25.68 25.39
N HIS A 559 5.08 25.99 25.25
CA HIS A 559 5.97 26.32 26.35
C HIS A 559 6.01 27.84 26.52
N PHE A 560 5.63 28.34 27.69
CA PHE A 560 5.51 29.77 27.98
C PHE A 560 6.38 30.17 29.18
N ASN A 561 7.19 31.22 29.03
CA ASN A 561 8.03 31.76 30.09
C ASN A 561 7.32 32.89 30.84
N THR A 562 7.21 32.79 32.16
CA THR A 562 6.44 33.75 32.97
C THR A 562 7.19 35.04 33.33
N GLN A 563 8.50 35.14 33.07
CA GLN A 563 9.29 36.34 33.31
C GLN A 563 9.34 37.27 32.09
N ASP A 564 9.70 36.73 30.93
CA ASP A 564 9.91 37.51 29.70
C ASP A 564 8.75 37.40 28.69
N PHE A 565 7.75 36.56 29.01
CA PHE A 565 6.59 36.27 28.15
C PHE A 565 6.95 35.70 26.78
N SER A 566 8.15 35.12 26.64
CA SER A 566 8.51 34.36 25.46
C SER A 566 7.73 33.05 25.40
N SER A 567 7.43 32.60 24.19
CA SER A 567 6.70 31.35 23.98
C SER A 567 7.28 30.55 22.82
N ARG A 568 7.23 29.21 22.95
CA ARG A 568 7.62 28.26 21.90
C ARG A 568 6.49 27.25 21.71
N LEU A 569 6.05 27.09 20.48
CA LEU A 569 5.07 26.07 20.11
C LEU A 569 5.81 24.82 19.63
N LEU A 570 5.45 23.67 20.18
CA LEU A 570 5.88 22.35 19.71
C LEU A 570 4.74 21.71 18.92
N THR A 571 5.06 21.15 17.77
CA THR A 571 4.10 20.56 16.81
C THR A 571 4.53 19.16 16.37
N THR A 572 3.80 18.55 15.43
CA THR A 572 4.22 17.33 14.74
C THR A 572 5.60 17.43 14.08
N ALA A 573 6.03 18.64 13.70
CA ALA A 573 7.39 18.89 13.19
C ALA A 573 8.48 18.68 14.26
N ASP A 574 8.15 18.90 15.54
CA ASP A 574 9.04 18.65 16.69
C ASP A 574 8.95 17.21 17.21
N GLY A 575 8.09 16.37 16.62
CA GLY A 575 7.96 14.95 16.96
C GLY A 575 6.72 14.58 17.78
N LEU A 576 5.78 15.51 18.00
CA LEU A 576 4.46 15.17 18.54
C LEU A 576 3.71 14.26 17.55
N ILE A 577 2.83 13.39 18.07
CA ILE A 577 2.02 12.53 17.20
C ILE A 577 0.91 13.28 16.46
N ASP A 578 0.37 14.33 17.09
CA ASP A 578 -0.68 15.19 16.55
C ASP A 578 -0.62 16.56 17.23
N ASP A 579 -1.15 17.57 16.53
CA ASP A 579 -1.13 18.96 17.02
C ASP A 579 -2.30 19.24 17.98
N THR A 580 -3.40 18.48 17.94
CA THR A 580 -4.53 18.70 18.85
C THR A 580 -4.34 17.95 20.16
N ILE A 581 -4.07 18.66 21.25
CA ILE A 581 -3.80 18.10 22.58
C ILE A 581 -4.99 18.38 23.51
N TYR A 582 -5.76 17.35 23.85
CA TYR A 582 -6.89 17.46 24.78
C TYR A 582 -6.50 17.17 26.22
N LEU A 583 -5.54 16.28 26.44
CA LEU A 583 -5.10 15.87 27.75
C LEU A 583 -3.65 16.27 27.95
N LEU A 584 -3.35 16.98 29.04
CA LEU A 584 -1.99 17.31 29.46
C LEU A 584 -1.82 16.91 30.92
N PHE A 585 -0.82 16.09 31.20
CA PHE A 585 -0.56 15.60 32.55
C PHE A 585 0.94 15.44 32.82
N ALA A 586 1.44 15.89 33.98
CA ALA A 586 2.83 15.66 34.37
C ALA A 586 2.93 14.49 35.36
N ASP A 587 3.83 13.55 35.08
CA ASP A 587 4.15 12.48 36.04
C ASP A 587 5.14 12.95 37.14
N GLN A 588 5.39 12.10 38.13
CA GLN A 588 6.33 12.43 39.23
C GLN A 588 7.78 12.61 38.78
N ARG A 589 8.16 12.12 37.60
CA ARG A 589 9.47 12.32 37.00
C ARG A 589 9.51 13.55 36.10
N ARG A 590 8.42 14.32 36.08
CA ARG A 590 8.20 15.51 35.24
C ARG A 590 8.11 15.25 33.75
N HIS A 591 7.90 14.02 33.30
CA HIS A 591 7.53 13.82 31.90
C HIS A 591 6.10 14.30 31.69
N LEU A 592 5.87 14.95 30.56
CA LEU A 592 4.56 15.40 30.13
C LEU A 592 3.91 14.30 29.29
N TRP A 593 2.67 13.98 29.61
CA TRP A 593 1.81 13.04 28.90
C TRP A 593 0.73 13.84 28.19
N LEU A 594 0.71 13.72 26.86
CA LEU A 594 -0.11 14.49 25.95
C LEU A 594 -1.07 13.54 25.23
N GLY A 595 -2.35 13.54 25.63
CA GLY A 595 -3.39 12.79 24.91
C GLY A 595 -3.94 13.65 23.78
N THR A 596 -3.94 13.09 22.57
CA THR A 596 -4.29 13.78 21.32
C THR A 596 -5.46 13.12 20.60
N THR A 597 -5.72 13.50 19.35
CA THR A 597 -6.68 12.80 18.47
C THR A 597 -6.10 11.56 17.78
N LYS A 598 -4.76 11.44 17.70
CA LYS A 598 -4.08 10.34 16.99
C LYS A 598 -3.24 9.45 17.90
N GLY A 599 -3.32 9.62 19.21
CA GLY A 599 -2.62 8.80 20.20
C GLY A 599 -2.11 9.59 21.39
N LEU A 600 -1.11 9.02 22.06
CA LEU A 600 -0.51 9.53 23.29
C LEU A 600 0.96 9.84 23.05
N THR A 601 1.39 11.06 23.40
CA THR A 601 2.81 11.44 23.38
C THR A 601 3.33 11.59 24.80
N GLN A 602 4.44 10.94 25.12
CA GLN A 602 5.27 11.27 26.28
C GLN A 602 6.38 12.23 25.83
N LEU A 603 6.52 13.36 26.48
CA LEU A 603 7.53 14.37 26.23
C LEU A 603 8.41 14.55 27.47
N ASP A 604 9.72 14.42 27.29
CA ASP A 604 10.70 14.88 28.28
C ASP A 604 10.90 16.41 28.11
N PRO A 605 10.51 17.24 29.10
CA PRO A 605 10.58 18.69 28.96
C PRO A 605 12.02 19.23 28.87
N ASP A 606 13.02 18.49 29.36
CA ASP A 606 14.43 18.94 29.38
C ASP A 606 15.11 18.68 28.04
N SER A 607 14.91 17.48 27.47
CA SER A 607 15.51 17.07 26.19
C SER A 607 14.63 17.37 24.98
N LEU A 608 13.35 17.67 25.20
CA LEU A 608 12.28 17.76 24.20
C LEU A 608 12.10 16.48 23.38
N LYS A 609 12.61 15.34 23.87
CA LYS A 609 12.46 14.06 23.20
C LYS A 609 11.04 13.54 23.40
N THR A 610 10.38 13.19 22.30
CA THR A 610 9.05 12.56 22.32
C THR A 610 9.14 11.04 22.21
N THR A 611 8.18 10.37 22.82
CA THR A 611 7.88 8.95 22.59
C THR A 611 6.38 8.82 22.38
N ASN A 612 5.99 8.33 21.22
CA ASN A 612 4.62 8.28 20.73
C ASN A 612 4.05 6.87 20.86
N TYR A 613 2.76 6.81 21.21
CA TYR A 613 1.99 5.60 21.42
C TYR A 613 0.61 5.77 20.80
N THR A 614 0.01 4.66 20.42
CA THR A 614 -1.22 4.61 19.60
C THR A 614 -1.98 3.33 19.93
N ASP A 615 -3.21 3.21 19.47
CA ASP A 615 -4.13 2.09 19.74
C ASP A 615 -3.48 0.69 19.69
N ILE A 616 -2.73 0.34 18.64
CA ILE A 616 -2.13 -1.01 18.54
C ILE A 616 -1.06 -1.27 19.63
N ASP A 617 -0.52 -0.23 20.27
CA ASP A 617 0.43 -0.37 21.38
C ASP A 617 -0.25 -0.75 22.71
N GLY A 618 -1.59 -0.74 22.75
CA GLY A 618 -2.39 -1.09 23.92
C GLY A 618 -3.08 0.09 24.62
N ILE A 619 -3.04 1.29 24.04
CA ILE A 619 -3.85 2.39 24.56
C ILE A 619 -5.32 2.22 24.13
N GLN A 620 -6.24 2.84 24.86
CA GLN A 620 -7.68 2.60 24.75
C GLN A 620 -8.26 2.91 23.36
N ASP A 621 -7.72 3.95 22.73
CA ASP A 621 -8.00 4.44 21.38
C ASP A 621 -6.98 5.56 21.11
N ASN A 622 -6.94 6.04 19.88
CA ASN A 622 -6.11 7.17 19.49
C ASN A 622 -6.66 8.51 20.03
N GLU A 623 -7.96 8.60 20.31
CA GLU A 623 -8.59 9.84 20.82
C GLU A 623 -8.70 9.84 22.35
N PHE A 624 -8.03 10.81 22.99
CA PHE A 624 -8.10 11.06 24.43
C PHE A 624 -9.02 12.22 24.77
N ASN A 625 -9.65 12.13 25.94
CA ASN A 625 -10.59 13.15 26.39
C ASN A 625 -9.94 14.23 27.26
N PHE A 626 -10.50 15.43 27.17
CA PHE A 626 -10.12 16.56 27.98
C PHE A 626 -10.23 16.27 29.48
N GLY A 627 -9.17 16.56 30.25
CA GLY A 627 -9.15 16.46 31.72
C GLY A 627 -9.22 15.04 32.29
N ALA A 628 -9.27 14.01 31.45
CA ALA A 628 -9.46 12.62 31.85
C ALA A 628 -8.15 11.96 32.31
N ALA A 629 -7.44 12.56 33.26
CA ALA A 629 -6.18 12.04 33.80
C ALA A 629 -6.16 12.04 35.33
N ALA A 630 -5.54 11.01 35.92
CA ALA A 630 -5.27 10.96 37.35
C ALA A 630 -3.97 10.23 37.67
N LEU A 631 -3.31 10.65 38.74
CA LEU A 631 -2.22 9.90 39.34
C LEU A 631 -2.76 9.11 40.53
N GLY A 632 -2.69 7.80 40.43
CA GLY A 632 -2.99 6.87 41.49
C GLY A 632 -1.84 6.65 42.46
N ARG A 633 -2.09 5.76 43.42
CA ARG A 633 -1.08 5.21 44.30
C ARG A 633 -0.04 4.42 43.49
N ASN A 634 1.17 4.33 44.03
CA ASN A 634 2.30 3.61 43.42
C ASN A 634 2.70 4.10 42.02
N ASN A 635 2.45 5.37 41.71
CA ASN A 635 2.77 6.00 40.42
C ASN A 635 2.03 5.38 39.23
N THR A 636 0.83 4.85 39.48
CA THR A 636 -0.06 4.40 38.41
C THR A 636 -0.69 5.63 37.76
N LEU A 637 -0.47 5.81 36.47
CA LEU A 637 -1.11 6.84 35.68
C LEU A 637 -2.41 6.27 35.11
N TYR A 638 -3.50 7.02 35.27
CA TYR A 638 -4.80 6.72 34.69
C TYR A 638 -5.10 7.75 33.59
N LEU A 639 -5.35 7.31 32.36
CA LEU A 639 -5.63 8.17 31.20
C LEU A 639 -6.88 7.70 30.47
N GLY A 640 -7.90 8.55 30.37
CA GLY A 640 -9.19 8.24 29.77
C GLY A 640 -9.40 8.83 28.38
N GLY A 641 -10.24 8.16 27.60
CA GLY A 641 -10.68 8.62 26.29
C GLY A 641 -12.07 8.09 25.93
N VAL A 642 -12.32 7.95 24.63
CA VAL A 642 -13.65 7.62 24.10
C VAL A 642 -14.05 6.14 24.24
N ASN A 643 -13.09 5.26 24.50
CA ASN A 643 -13.24 3.81 24.56
C ASN A 643 -12.62 3.23 25.85
N GLY A 644 -12.85 3.92 26.96
CA GLY A 644 -12.43 3.52 28.30
C GLY A 644 -11.17 4.28 28.72
N PHE A 645 -10.33 3.62 29.52
CA PHE A 645 -9.11 4.23 30.02
C PHE A 645 -7.97 3.25 30.16
N ASN A 646 -6.76 3.78 30.15
CA ASN A 646 -5.52 3.06 30.43
C ASN A 646 -5.10 3.27 31.87
N HIS A 647 -4.48 2.25 32.46
CA HIS A 647 -3.81 2.36 33.74
C HIS A 647 -2.45 1.66 33.70
N PHE A 648 -1.39 2.42 33.94
CA PHE A 648 -0.04 1.87 33.82
C PHE A 648 0.97 2.63 34.66
N ASN A 649 2.11 2.00 34.94
CA ASN A 649 3.24 2.68 35.54
C ASN A 649 4.23 3.11 34.45
N PRO A 650 4.46 4.43 34.25
CA PRO A 650 5.44 4.94 33.28
C PRO A 650 6.83 4.29 33.35
N ALA A 651 7.27 3.89 34.55
CA ALA A 651 8.59 3.31 34.75
C ALA A 651 8.71 1.86 34.25
N GLN A 652 7.59 1.18 33.98
CA GLN A 652 7.55 -0.21 33.53
C GLN A 652 7.41 -0.33 32.00
N LEU A 653 7.15 0.77 31.30
CA LEU A 653 7.01 0.76 29.84
C LEU A 653 8.32 0.30 29.16
N PRO A 654 8.23 -0.57 28.14
CA PRO A 654 9.39 -1.02 27.40
C PRO A 654 10.02 0.16 26.63
N ARG A 655 11.35 0.14 26.53
CA ARG A 655 12.08 1.11 25.69
C ARG A 655 11.80 0.79 24.23
N ARG A 656 11.36 1.80 23.47
CA ARG A 656 11.22 1.71 22.01
C ARG A 656 12.58 1.57 21.35
N GLN A 657 12.68 0.58 20.47
CA GLN A 657 13.84 0.37 19.63
C GLN A 657 13.58 0.94 18.23
N PRO A 658 14.62 1.40 17.52
CA PRO A 658 14.48 1.81 16.14
C PRO A 658 14.02 0.63 15.28
N PRO A 659 13.37 0.89 14.13
CA PRO A 659 12.96 -0.17 13.20
C PRO A 659 14.12 -1.06 12.77
N THR A 660 13.80 -2.32 12.48
CA THR A 660 14.79 -3.30 12.02
C THR A 660 15.25 -3.00 10.59
N LEU A 661 16.34 -3.66 10.17
CA LEU A 661 16.92 -3.47 8.84
C LEU A 661 15.90 -3.90 7.76
N PRO A 662 15.55 -3.05 6.79
CA PRO A 662 14.62 -3.43 5.73
C PRO A 662 15.15 -4.57 4.87
N VAL A 663 14.25 -5.46 4.48
CA VAL A 663 14.50 -6.60 3.59
C VAL A 663 13.91 -6.29 2.22
N ILE A 664 14.64 -6.65 1.16
CA ILE A 664 14.18 -6.57 -0.22
C ILE A 664 13.66 -7.97 -0.57
N THR A 665 12.38 -8.09 -0.91
CA THR A 665 11.68 -9.39 -1.00
C THR A 665 11.58 -9.92 -2.41
N ASP A 666 11.31 -9.05 -3.36
CA ASP A 666 11.03 -9.44 -4.74
C ASP A 666 11.64 -8.39 -5.69
N LEU A 667 12.23 -8.88 -6.78
CA LEU A 667 12.70 -8.08 -7.91
C LEU A 667 11.80 -8.40 -9.09
N PHE A 668 11.22 -7.37 -9.73
CA PHE A 668 10.48 -7.53 -10.97
C PHE A 668 11.22 -6.82 -12.09
N VAL A 669 11.51 -7.54 -13.18
CA VAL A 669 12.08 -6.98 -14.41
C VAL A 669 11.02 -7.14 -15.49
N LEU A 670 10.60 -6.04 -16.13
CA LEU A 670 9.51 -6.04 -17.12
C LEU A 670 8.24 -6.77 -16.62
N GLY A 671 7.89 -6.53 -15.35
CA GLY A 671 6.72 -7.16 -14.71
C GLY A 671 6.88 -8.63 -14.31
N GLN A 672 8.01 -9.28 -14.62
CA GLN A 672 8.27 -10.68 -14.25
C GLN A 672 9.19 -10.79 -13.04
N ALA A 673 8.78 -11.62 -12.07
CA ALA A 673 9.58 -11.89 -10.87
C ALA A 673 10.90 -12.59 -11.21
N GLN A 674 12.00 -12.11 -10.65
CA GLN A 674 13.35 -12.64 -10.80
C GLN A 674 13.95 -12.99 -9.43
N GLY A 675 14.90 -13.93 -9.41
CA GLY A 675 15.61 -14.32 -8.20
C GLY A 675 16.51 -13.19 -7.68
N LEU A 676 16.54 -13.01 -6.35
CA LEU A 676 17.47 -12.10 -5.69
C LEU A 676 18.75 -12.85 -5.30
N PRO A 677 19.92 -12.21 -5.32
CA PRO A 677 21.15 -12.80 -4.79
C PRO A 677 21.00 -13.03 -3.27
N ASP A 678 21.62 -14.11 -2.76
CA ASP A 678 21.65 -14.40 -1.33
C ASP A 678 22.23 -13.21 -0.56
N MET A 679 21.37 -12.58 0.23
CA MET A 679 21.67 -11.37 0.95
C MET A 679 22.46 -11.61 2.25
N ASP A 680 22.63 -12.88 2.66
CA ASP A 680 23.43 -13.28 3.82
C ASP A 680 24.89 -13.63 3.46
N GLN A 681 25.23 -13.74 2.17
CA GLN A 681 26.62 -13.88 1.72
C GLN A 681 27.36 -12.54 1.74
N GLY A 682 27.76 -12.10 2.93
CA GLY A 682 28.59 -10.90 3.05
C GLY A 682 29.39 -10.84 4.34
N THR A 683 30.69 -11.10 4.24
CA THR A 683 31.66 -10.45 5.13
C THR A 683 31.28 -8.96 5.27
N PRO A 684 31.30 -8.36 6.48
CA PRO A 684 30.67 -7.06 6.79
C PRO A 684 31.19 -5.82 6.03
N ARG A 685 31.98 -5.97 4.95
CA ARG A 685 32.63 -4.89 4.20
C ARG A 685 32.06 -4.59 2.81
N LEU A 686 31.34 -5.51 2.14
CA LEU A 686 30.87 -5.29 0.76
C LEU A 686 29.38 -5.65 0.59
N PRO A 687 28.57 -4.80 -0.07
CA PRO A 687 27.18 -5.11 -0.35
C PRO A 687 27.05 -6.17 -1.46
N PRO A 688 26.00 -7.02 -1.43
CA PRO A 688 25.72 -7.97 -2.50
C PRO A 688 25.47 -7.25 -3.83
N SER A 689 25.84 -7.89 -4.95
CA SER A 689 25.73 -7.34 -6.29
C SER A 689 24.70 -8.08 -7.13
N LEU A 690 23.75 -7.32 -7.68
CA LEU A 690 22.77 -7.76 -8.67
C LEU A 690 23.24 -7.30 -10.06
N ALA A 691 23.55 -8.23 -10.94
CA ALA A 691 23.86 -7.95 -12.34
C ALA A 691 22.56 -8.03 -13.16
N LEU A 692 22.23 -6.94 -13.84
CA LEU A 692 21.07 -6.83 -14.71
C LEU A 692 21.53 -6.67 -16.17
N PRO A 693 20.93 -7.41 -17.11
CA PRO A 693 21.24 -7.24 -18.53
C PRO A 693 20.77 -5.87 -19.01
N HIS A 694 21.34 -5.38 -20.12
CA HIS A 694 20.95 -4.09 -20.70
C HIS A 694 19.46 -3.97 -21.08
N THR A 695 18.75 -5.10 -21.23
CA THR A 695 17.30 -5.17 -21.50
C THR A 695 16.42 -5.03 -20.25
N ALA A 696 17.04 -4.97 -19.07
CA ALA A 696 16.37 -4.83 -17.78
C ALA A 696 16.45 -3.39 -17.25
N ASP A 697 16.28 -2.41 -18.14
CA ASP A 697 16.30 -0.98 -17.82
C ASP A 697 15.02 -0.51 -17.10
N ILE A 698 13.98 -1.35 -17.08
CA ILE A 698 12.75 -1.22 -16.29
C ILE A 698 12.70 -2.34 -15.25
N PHE A 699 12.81 -1.97 -13.98
CA PHE A 699 12.65 -2.91 -12.87
C PHE A 699 12.06 -2.26 -11.62
N SER A 700 11.49 -3.08 -10.75
CA SER A 700 11.01 -2.65 -9.43
C SER A 700 11.56 -3.54 -8.32
N LEU A 701 11.76 -2.94 -7.16
CA LEU A 701 12.19 -3.61 -5.94
C LEU A 701 11.09 -3.51 -4.89
N HIS A 702 10.60 -4.65 -4.45
CA HIS A 702 9.67 -4.75 -3.33
C HIS A 702 10.47 -4.89 -2.04
N TYR A 703 10.02 -4.22 -0.98
CA TYR A 703 10.72 -4.21 0.29
C TYR A 703 9.75 -4.15 1.46
N HIS A 704 10.19 -4.57 2.64
CA HIS A 704 9.46 -4.37 3.90
C HIS A 704 10.45 -4.34 5.07
N SER A 705 9.97 -3.98 6.26
CA SER A 705 10.70 -4.17 7.51
C SER A 705 10.15 -5.41 8.21
N PRO A 706 10.99 -6.25 8.86
CA PRO A 706 10.60 -7.41 9.67
C PRO A 706 9.63 -7.11 10.84
N ASP A 707 9.33 -5.84 11.09
CA ASP A 707 8.50 -5.38 12.21
C ASP A 707 7.00 -5.51 11.89
N LEU A 708 6.48 -6.75 11.89
CA LEU A 708 5.07 -7.07 11.63
C LEU A 708 4.07 -6.24 12.44
N HIS A 709 4.36 -5.94 13.71
CA HIS A 709 3.49 -5.15 14.58
C HIS A 709 3.40 -3.70 14.09
N ASN A 710 4.56 -3.12 13.77
CA ASN A 710 4.69 -1.71 13.41
C ASN A 710 4.60 -1.45 11.90
N ALA A 711 4.48 -2.50 11.07
CA ALA A 711 4.60 -2.43 9.61
C ALA A 711 3.71 -1.35 8.98
N THR A 712 2.48 -1.17 9.47
CA THR A 712 1.51 -0.18 8.98
C THR A 712 1.93 1.27 9.25
N ARG A 713 2.82 1.48 10.22
CA ARG A 713 3.28 2.80 10.70
C ARG A 713 4.69 3.15 10.25
N LEU A 714 5.37 2.21 9.61
CA LEU A 714 6.68 2.48 9.05
C LEU A 714 6.52 3.24 7.73
N SER A 715 7.21 4.38 7.68
CA SER A 715 7.49 5.08 6.43
C SER A 715 8.86 4.66 5.93
N TYR A 716 9.05 4.63 4.62
CA TYR A 716 10.32 4.21 4.01
C TYR A 716 10.92 5.39 3.26
N GLN A 717 12.25 5.40 3.19
CA GLN A 717 12.99 6.32 2.33
C GLN A 717 14.03 5.52 1.58
N TYR A 718 14.17 5.79 0.29
CA TYR A 718 15.17 5.15 -0.54
C TYR A 718 15.92 6.17 -1.42
N ARG A 719 17.08 5.78 -1.92
CA ARG A 719 17.85 6.53 -2.93
C ARG A 719 18.71 5.59 -3.77
N LEU A 720 19.12 6.05 -4.94
CA LEU A 720 19.98 5.31 -5.86
C LEU A 720 21.22 6.14 -6.19
N LEU A 721 22.32 5.87 -5.48
CA LEU A 721 23.60 6.54 -5.73
C LEU A 721 24.12 6.14 -7.11
N GLY A 722 24.57 7.13 -7.88
CA GLY A 722 24.87 6.99 -9.32
C GLY A 722 23.78 7.61 -10.21
N LEU A 723 22.56 7.80 -9.70
CA LEU A 723 21.50 8.60 -10.34
C LEU A 723 21.26 9.91 -9.58
N ASN A 724 20.97 9.83 -8.28
CA ASN A 724 20.74 10.99 -7.40
C ASN A 724 21.00 10.63 -5.92
N ASP A 725 21.60 11.56 -5.18
CA ASP A 725 22.02 11.38 -3.78
C ASP A 725 20.93 11.77 -2.75
N THR A 726 19.81 12.35 -3.18
CA THR A 726 18.71 12.76 -2.29
C THR A 726 17.81 11.59 -1.90
N TRP A 727 17.40 11.55 -0.63
CA TRP A 727 16.40 10.58 -0.14
C TRP A 727 15.01 10.91 -0.68
N ILE A 728 14.36 9.90 -1.26
CA ILE A 728 13.00 9.97 -1.77
C ILE A 728 12.07 9.23 -0.80
N ALA A 729 10.88 9.78 -0.54
CA ALA A 729 9.87 9.09 0.25
C ALA A 729 9.36 7.86 -0.51
N GLY A 730 9.31 6.72 0.18
CA GLY A 730 8.83 5.46 -0.37
C GLY A 730 7.34 5.47 -0.67
N SER A 731 6.92 4.64 -1.63
CA SER A 731 5.50 4.40 -1.89
C SER A 731 4.84 3.69 -0.69
N PRO A 732 3.55 3.99 -0.39
CA PRO A 732 2.75 3.21 0.57
C PRO A 732 2.71 1.71 0.27
N GLU A 733 2.82 1.34 -1.02
CA GLU A 733 2.83 -0.05 -1.52
C GLU A 733 4.18 -0.77 -1.29
N GLN A 734 5.18 -0.06 -0.75
CA GLN A 734 6.52 -0.55 -0.44
C GLN A 734 7.27 -1.09 -1.67
N VAL A 735 7.17 -0.34 -2.77
CA VAL A 735 7.85 -0.62 -4.04
C VAL A 735 8.65 0.60 -4.49
N ALA A 736 9.89 0.36 -4.94
CA ALA A 736 10.73 1.34 -5.62
C ALA A 736 10.78 0.99 -7.11
N TYR A 737 10.41 1.94 -7.96
CA TYR A 737 10.38 1.77 -9.41
C TYR A 737 11.55 2.50 -10.06
N PHE A 738 12.21 1.84 -11.01
CA PHE A 738 13.31 2.41 -11.78
C PHE A 738 13.05 2.17 -13.27
N THR A 739 13.16 3.23 -14.07
CA THR A 739 12.93 3.19 -15.52
C THR A 739 14.04 3.96 -16.24
N GLY A 740 14.53 3.40 -17.34
CA GLY A 740 15.45 4.08 -18.26
C GLY A 740 16.82 4.40 -17.64
N LEU A 741 17.35 3.52 -16.78
CA LEU A 741 18.70 3.71 -16.23
C LEU A 741 19.76 3.51 -17.31
N ASN A 742 20.77 4.39 -17.35
CA ASN A 742 21.93 4.19 -18.22
C ASN A 742 22.77 3.01 -17.71
N PRO A 743 23.50 2.29 -18.59
CA PRO A 743 24.44 1.26 -18.15
C PRO A 743 25.48 1.81 -17.18
N GLY A 744 25.74 1.08 -16.10
CA GLY A 744 26.59 1.59 -15.02
C GLY A 744 26.46 0.82 -13.71
N ASN A 745 27.18 1.32 -12.71
CA ASN A 745 27.12 0.81 -11.33
C ASN A 745 26.30 1.77 -10.47
N TYR A 746 25.26 1.24 -9.85
CA TYR A 746 24.40 1.96 -8.92
C TYR A 746 24.46 1.33 -7.54
N LEU A 747 24.22 2.12 -6.50
CA LEU A 747 24.02 1.63 -5.13
C LEU A 747 22.64 2.04 -4.63
N PHE A 748 21.75 1.06 -4.53
CA PHE A 748 20.44 1.25 -3.94
C PHE A 748 20.56 1.23 -2.41
N GLU A 749 20.05 2.28 -1.76
CA GLU A 749 19.98 2.41 -0.31
C GLU A 749 18.53 2.59 0.13
N ILE A 750 18.11 1.86 1.16
CA ILE A 750 16.79 2.00 1.77
C ILE A 750 16.87 1.96 3.29
N ARG A 751 16.00 2.75 3.94
CA ARG A 751 15.81 2.77 5.39
C ARG A 751 14.34 2.96 5.75
N ALA A 752 13.91 2.37 6.85
CA ALA A 752 12.60 2.58 7.46
C ALA A 752 12.69 3.68 8.52
N LYS A 753 11.54 4.30 8.81
CA LYS A 753 11.36 5.37 9.77
C LYS A 753 10.03 5.19 10.50
N ASP A 754 10.07 5.21 11.83
CA ASP A 754 8.89 5.04 12.68
C ASP A 754 8.21 6.38 13.07
N ILE A 755 7.13 6.26 13.84
CA ILE A 755 6.36 7.39 14.41
C ILE A 755 7.14 8.21 15.44
N ASN A 756 8.27 7.70 15.94
CA ASN A 756 9.16 8.38 16.89
C ASN A 756 10.32 9.08 16.16
N GLN A 757 10.25 9.20 14.83
CA GLN A 757 11.29 9.78 13.98
C GLN A 757 12.64 9.02 14.06
N GLN A 758 12.63 7.76 14.51
CA GLN A 758 13.80 6.89 14.56
C GLN A 758 13.98 6.18 13.21
N TYR A 759 15.24 6.07 12.77
CA TYR A 759 15.59 5.45 11.50
C TYR A 759 16.19 4.06 11.71
N SER A 760 15.86 3.14 10.83
CA SER A 760 16.54 1.86 10.74
C SER A 760 18.00 2.03 10.27
N PRO A 761 18.85 1.01 10.47
CA PRO A 761 20.06 0.85 9.67
C PRO A 761 19.74 0.86 8.16
N ILE A 762 20.70 1.28 7.34
CA ILE A 762 20.53 1.38 5.88
C ILE A 762 20.84 0.03 5.22
N ARG A 763 19.87 -0.50 4.46
CA ARG A 763 20.08 -1.65 3.58
C ARG A 763 20.68 -1.19 2.26
N ARG A 764 21.73 -1.88 1.80
CA ARG A 764 22.49 -1.54 0.59
C ARG A 764 22.46 -2.70 -0.39
N LEU A 765 22.19 -2.41 -1.67
CA LEU A 765 22.25 -3.35 -2.78
C LEU A 765 23.00 -2.72 -3.95
N LYS A 766 24.07 -3.36 -4.43
CA LYS A 766 24.80 -2.90 -5.61
C LYS A 766 24.09 -3.41 -6.86
N ILE A 767 23.74 -2.52 -7.78
CA ILE A 767 23.07 -2.86 -9.04
C ILE A 767 24.03 -2.53 -10.18
N MET A 768 24.36 -3.52 -11.00
CA MET A 768 25.23 -3.36 -12.16
C MET A 768 24.39 -3.59 -13.41
N LEU A 769 24.15 -2.53 -14.20
CA LEU A 769 23.46 -2.62 -15.47
C LEU A 769 24.50 -2.75 -16.58
N GLU A 770 24.52 -3.89 -17.26
CA GLU A 770 25.48 -4.16 -18.32
C GLU A 770 25.28 -3.24 -19.53
N PRO A 771 26.35 -2.79 -20.19
CA PRO A 771 26.22 -2.04 -21.43
C PRO A 771 25.66 -2.92 -22.54
N ALA A 772 24.83 -2.34 -23.40
CA ALA A 772 24.34 -3.05 -24.58
C ALA A 772 25.51 -3.52 -25.47
N PRO A 773 25.36 -4.62 -26.23
CA PRO A 773 26.45 -5.15 -27.06
C PRO A 773 27.09 -4.11 -28.00
N TRP A 774 26.29 -3.17 -28.53
CA TRP A 774 26.73 -2.06 -29.38
C TRP A 774 27.42 -0.90 -28.64
N GLN A 775 27.36 -0.88 -27.31
CA GLN A 775 28.10 0.05 -26.43
C GLN A 775 29.30 -0.63 -25.77
N SER A 776 29.65 -1.85 -26.19
CA SER A 776 30.82 -2.54 -25.68
C SER A 776 32.12 -1.86 -26.15
N PRO A 777 33.24 -1.98 -25.40
CA PRO A 777 34.54 -1.52 -25.87
C PRO A 777 34.93 -2.10 -27.24
N PHE A 778 34.50 -3.34 -27.52
CA PHE A 778 34.69 -3.98 -28.82
C PHE A 778 33.86 -3.31 -29.94
N ALA A 779 32.62 -2.93 -29.66
CA ALA A 779 31.82 -2.17 -30.62
C ALA A 779 32.47 -0.80 -30.89
N TYR A 780 32.99 -0.11 -29.88
CA TYR A 780 33.71 1.15 -30.08
C TYR A 780 35.01 1.00 -30.87
N THR A 781 35.78 -0.07 -30.68
CA THR A 781 36.96 -0.34 -31.54
C THR A 781 36.54 -0.66 -32.97
N LEU A 782 35.43 -1.40 -33.16
CA LEU A 782 34.86 -1.65 -34.48
C LEU A 782 34.37 -0.35 -35.14
N TYR A 783 33.68 0.52 -34.42
CA TYR A 783 33.25 1.83 -34.92
C TYR A 783 34.45 2.70 -35.28
N PHE A 784 35.47 2.73 -34.42
CA PHE A 784 36.69 3.49 -34.66
C PHE A 784 37.42 2.98 -35.89
N THR A 785 37.58 1.66 -36.04
CA THR A 785 38.23 1.04 -37.21
C THR A 785 37.41 1.23 -38.49
N LEU A 786 36.08 1.06 -38.46
CA LEU A 786 35.21 1.34 -39.60
C LEU A 786 35.24 2.82 -39.98
N THR A 787 35.26 3.72 -38.99
CA THR A 787 35.38 5.16 -39.23
C THR A 787 36.76 5.51 -39.77
N LEU A 788 37.83 4.91 -39.26
CA LEU A 788 39.19 5.08 -39.78
C LEU A 788 39.30 4.54 -41.20
N MET A 789 38.67 3.40 -41.49
CA MET A 789 38.62 2.82 -42.83
C MET A 789 37.78 3.68 -43.78
N LEU A 790 36.67 4.27 -43.31
CA LEU A 790 35.85 5.21 -44.06
C LEU A 790 36.60 6.52 -44.31
N VAL A 791 37.26 7.08 -43.30
CA VAL A 791 38.09 8.29 -43.43
C VAL A 791 39.27 8.00 -44.35
N SER A 792 39.93 6.85 -44.22
CA SER A 792 41.01 6.42 -45.11
C SER A 792 40.50 6.21 -46.53
N LEU A 793 39.30 5.66 -46.71
CA LEU A 793 38.64 5.55 -48.02
C LEU A 793 38.27 6.92 -48.59
N ILE A 794 37.76 7.85 -47.78
CA ILE A 794 37.44 9.22 -48.18
C ILE A 794 38.72 9.98 -48.51
N PHE A 795 39.80 9.77 -47.74
CA PHE A 795 41.09 10.39 -47.96
C PHE A 795 41.76 9.80 -49.20
N TYR A 796 41.68 8.49 -49.40
CA TYR A 796 42.09 7.82 -50.62
C TYR A 796 41.28 8.30 -51.83
N ARG A 797 39.96 8.46 -51.68
CA ARG A 797 39.10 9.06 -52.71
C ARG A 797 39.43 10.51 -52.98
N LYS A 798 39.69 11.33 -51.96
CA LYS A 798 40.08 12.74 -52.11
C LYS A 798 41.47 12.88 -52.69
N TRP A 799 42.41 12.02 -52.31
CA TRP A 799 43.75 11.94 -52.86
C TRP A 799 43.69 11.53 -54.33
N SER A 800 42.88 10.52 -54.65
CA SER A 800 42.58 10.11 -56.02
C SER A 800 41.90 11.24 -56.82
N GLN A 801 40.96 11.97 -56.24
CA GLN A 801 40.32 13.14 -56.85
C GLN A 801 41.27 14.33 -57.01
N TYR A 802 42.21 14.55 -56.10
CA TYR A 802 43.25 15.57 -56.23
C TYR A 802 44.19 15.24 -57.38
N GLN A 803 44.54 13.95 -57.54
CA GLN A 803 45.26 13.49 -58.72
C GLN A 803 44.42 13.61 -60.00
N GLN A 804 43.09 13.42 -59.93
CA GLN A 804 42.18 13.65 -61.07
C GLN A 804 42.01 15.13 -61.42
N GLN A 805 41.99 16.07 -60.45
CA GLN A 805 41.92 17.51 -60.71
C GLN A 805 43.23 18.07 -61.28
N ALA A 806 44.37 17.55 -60.84
CA ALA A 806 45.67 17.83 -61.44
C ALA A 806 45.76 17.26 -62.87
N ALA A 807 45.13 16.11 -63.14
CA ALA A 807 45.03 15.53 -64.48
C ALA A 807 44.05 16.32 -65.38
N LEU A 808 42.91 16.81 -64.87
CA LEU A 808 41.90 17.55 -65.63
C LEU A 808 42.42 18.88 -66.22
N LEU A 809 43.30 19.57 -65.50
CA LEU A 809 43.99 20.78 -66.01
C LEU A 809 44.98 20.45 -67.14
N HIS A 810 45.49 19.21 -67.17
CA HIS A 810 46.29 18.68 -68.28
C HIS A 810 45.42 18.16 -69.44
N GLU A 811 44.16 17.83 -69.15
CA GLU A 811 43.18 17.18 -70.04
C GLU A 811 42.44 18.14 -70.98
N VAL A 812 42.21 19.40 -70.55
CA VAL A 812 41.57 20.44 -71.36
C VAL A 812 42.44 20.89 -72.54
N ALA A 813 43.77 20.79 -72.42
CA ALA A 813 44.71 21.05 -73.51
C ALA A 813 44.83 19.87 -74.51
N GLU A 814 44.46 18.65 -74.11
CA GLU A 814 44.45 17.46 -74.98
C GLU A 814 43.13 17.27 -75.74
N SER A 815 42.05 17.95 -75.35
CA SER A 815 40.70 17.77 -75.91
C SER A 815 40.60 18.16 -77.40
N GLU A 816 41.39 19.13 -77.90
CA GLU A 816 41.46 19.44 -79.35
C GLU A 816 42.27 18.39 -80.12
N GLN A 817 43.28 17.78 -79.50
CA GLN A 817 43.98 16.61 -80.02
C GLN A 817 43.08 15.35 -80.02
N ARG A 818 42.12 15.30 -79.10
CA ARG A 818 41.23 14.15 -78.88
C ARG A 818 40.18 13.92 -79.94
N LEU A 819 39.81 14.90 -80.76
CA LEU A 819 38.93 14.65 -81.92
C LEU A 819 39.69 13.96 -83.07
N GLN A 820 41.01 14.20 -83.20
CA GLN A 820 41.89 13.44 -84.11
C GLN A 820 42.26 12.07 -83.53
N LEU A 821 42.46 11.97 -82.21
CA LEU A 821 42.66 10.70 -81.50
C LEU A 821 41.38 9.88 -81.34
N ALA A 822 40.17 10.45 -81.42
CA ALA A 822 38.90 9.71 -81.34
C ALA A 822 38.67 8.78 -82.55
N LEU A 823 39.27 9.11 -83.70
CA LEU A 823 39.38 8.22 -84.86
C LEU A 823 40.50 7.17 -84.72
N TRP A 824 41.41 7.31 -83.75
CA TRP A 824 42.49 6.36 -83.47
C TRP A 824 42.18 5.44 -82.28
N GLY A 825 41.59 5.97 -81.21
CA GLY A 825 41.43 5.33 -79.91
C GLY A 825 40.16 4.50 -79.74
N SER A 826 39.20 4.52 -80.68
CA SER A 826 38.09 3.57 -80.62
C SER A 826 38.57 2.13 -80.77
N GLY A 827 39.74 1.91 -81.39
CA GLY A 827 40.23 0.59 -81.78
C GLY A 827 39.32 -0.12 -82.78
N ASP A 828 38.24 0.53 -83.21
CA ASP A 828 37.26 0.01 -84.14
C ASP A 828 37.84 0.17 -85.55
N GLU A 829 37.78 -0.90 -86.33
CA GLU A 829 38.24 -0.88 -87.70
C GLU A 829 37.23 -0.08 -88.51
N PHE A 830 37.69 1.01 -89.12
CA PHE A 830 36.86 1.79 -90.03
C PHE A 830 37.07 1.28 -91.46
N TRP A 831 35.96 1.04 -92.16
CA TRP A 831 35.99 0.63 -93.55
C TRP A 831 35.05 1.52 -94.37
N ASP A 832 35.52 1.91 -95.54
CA ASP A 832 34.77 2.68 -96.53
C ASP A 832 34.96 2.01 -97.88
N TRP A 833 33.86 1.51 -98.43
CA TRP A 833 33.88 0.69 -99.62
C TRP A 833 33.13 1.36 -100.77
N ASN A 834 33.88 1.65 -101.83
CA ASN A 834 33.34 2.13 -103.09
C ASN A 834 33.05 0.95 -104.02
N ILE A 835 31.77 0.67 -104.24
CA ILE A 835 31.29 -0.53 -104.92
C ILE A 835 31.51 -0.44 -106.43
N VAL A 836 31.44 0.75 -107.03
CA VAL A 836 31.60 0.95 -108.48
C VAL A 836 33.06 0.79 -108.92
N HIS A 837 34.00 1.25 -108.12
CA HIS A 837 35.44 1.13 -108.41
C HIS A 837 36.07 -0.12 -107.80
N GLY A 838 35.30 -0.89 -107.02
CA GLY A 838 35.77 -2.12 -106.37
C GLY A 838 36.87 -1.92 -105.34
N ASN A 839 37.01 -0.71 -104.76
CA ASN A 839 38.09 -0.36 -103.84
C ASN A 839 37.54 -0.12 -102.43
N ALA A 840 38.05 -0.89 -101.46
CA ALA A 840 37.78 -0.68 -100.04
C ALA A 840 38.99 0.00 -99.39
N THR A 841 38.77 1.13 -98.73
CA THR A 841 39.75 1.76 -97.86
C THR A 841 39.44 1.39 -96.42
N ARG A 842 40.40 0.75 -95.76
CA ARG A 842 40.29 0.36 -94.35
C ARG A 842 41.37 1.05 -93.52
N THR A 843 41.03 1.42 -92.30
CA THR A 843 41.92 2.03 -91.33
C THR A 843 41.73 1.37 -89.98
N ASN A 844 42.84 1.10 -89.28
CA ASN A 844 42.88 0.40 -87.98
C ASN A 844 42.38 -1.06 -88.06
N THR A 845 42.82 -1.81 -89.07
CA THR A 845 42.40 -3.20 -89.32
C THR A 845 42.94 -4.19 -88.29
N PHE A 846 42.07 -5.01 -87.72
CA PHE A 846 42.46 -6.07 -86.77
C PHE A 846 41.87 -7.45 -87.13
N LEU A 847 41.15 -7.56 -88.24
CA LEU A 847 40.77 -8.83 -88.85
C LEU A 847 41.66 -9.16 -90.07
N LYS A 848 41.71 -10.42 -90.48
CA LYS A 848 42.56 -10.90 -91.58
C LYS A 848 41.85 -10.75 -92.95
N TYR A 849 42.42 -9.94 -93.85
CA TYR A 849 41.86 -9.63 -95.18
C TYR A 849 42.75 -10.13 -96.34
N PRO A 850 42.20 -10.32 -97.56
CA PRO A 850 42.97 -10.66 -98.76
C PRO A 850 43.75 -9.45 -99.34
N GLU A 851 44.89 -9.68 -100.01
CA GLU A 851 45.81 -8.62 -100.51
C GLU A 851 45.20 -7.65 -101.54
N GLN A 852 44.14 -8.04 -102.25
CA GLN A 852 43.35 -7.18 -103.13
C GLN A 852 41.85 -7.46 -102.95
N GLU A 853 41.12 -6.51 -102.38
CA GLU A 853 39.67 -6.58 -102.14
C GLU A 853 38.87 -6.09 -103.36
N GLN A 854 38.85 -6.88 -104.44
CA GLN A 854 38.02 -6.58 -105.63
C GLN A 854 36.64 -7.26 -105.61
N GLU A 855 36.49 -8.36 -104.85
CA GLU A 855 35.26 -9.16 -104.82
C GLU A 855 34.83 -9.52 -103.38
N LEU A 856 33.67 -9.01 -102.95
CA LEU A 856 33.19 -9.12 -101.57
C LEU A 856 33.04 -10.56 -101.05
N LYS A 857 32.64 -11.50 -101.92
CA LYS A 857 32.49 -12.91 -101.55
C LYS A 857 33.81 -13.51 -101.05
N LYS A 858 34.93 -13.10 -101.65
CA LYS A 858 36.27 -13.59 -101.30
C LYS A 858 36.75 -12.98 -99.99
N THR A 859 36.44 -11.71 -99.73
CA THR A 859 36.70 -11.06 -98.44
C THR A 859 35.96 -11.75 -97.30
N ILE A 860 34.65 -12.00 -97.44
CA ILE A 860 33.83 -12.67 -96.42
C ILE A 860 34.34 -14.10 -96.12
N ALA A 861 34.73 -14.86 -97.15
CA ALA A 861 35.26 -16.22 -96.97
C ALA A 861 36.63 -16.27 -96.24
N THR A 862 37.36 -15.16 -96.20
CA THR A 862 38.70 -15.08 -95.60
C THR A 862 38.65 -14.66 -94.13
N CYS A 863 37.73 -13.76 -93.77
CA CYS A 863 37.73 -13.11 -92.46
C CYS A 863 36.56 -13.50 -91.54
N VAL A 864 35.58 -14.29 -92.00
CA VAL A 864 34.37 -14.66 -91.24
C VAL A 864 34.37 -16.17 -90.94
N HIS A 865 33.95 -16.56 -89.73
CA HIS A 865 33.86 -17.97 -89.33
C HIS A 865 32.90 -18.77 -90.24
N PRO A 866 33.23 -20.01 -90.64
CA PRO A 866 32.44 -20.81 -91.57
C PRO A 866 30.94 -20.87 -91.28
N ASP A 867 30.55 -21.09 -90.01
CA ASP A 867 29.15 -21.13 -89.58
C ASP A 867 28.41 -19.79 -89.74
N ASP A 868 29.12 -18.67 -89.73
CA ASP A 868 28.56 -17.31 -89.76
C ASP A 868 28.52 -16.73 -91.20
N ILE A 869 29.21 -17.35 -92.16
CA ILE A 869 29.27 -16.92 -93.58
C ILE A 869 27.88 -16.78 -94.24
N PRO A 870 26.93 -17.74 -94.08
CA PRO A 870 25.61 -17.62 -94.70
C PRO A 870 24.85 -16.37 -94.23
N LYS A 871 25.03 -16.01 -92.96
CA LYS A 871 24.38 -14.86 -92.31
C LYS A 871 24.95 -13.53 -92.81
N VAL A 872 26.28 -13.40 -92.85
CA VAL A 872 26.98 -12.19 -93.31
C VAL A 872 26.74 -11.95 -94.80
N SER A 873 26.82 -13.01 -95.61
CA SER A 873 26.63 -12.93 -97.07
C SER A 873 25.22 -12.52 -97.49
N ARG A 874 24.21 -12.85 -96.69
CA ARG A 874 22.82 -12.43 -96.92
C ARG A 874 22.65 -10.92 -96.71
N VAL A 875 23.09 -10.39 -95.56
CA VAL A 875 22.99 -8.95 -95.23
C VAL A 875 23.75 -8.10 -96.24
N ALA A 876 24.93 -8.56 -96.67
CA ALA A 876 25.70 -7.90 -97.72
C ALA A 876 24.95 -7.78 -99.06
N LYS A 877 24.22 -8.83 -99.47
CA LYS A 877 23.40 -8.80 -100.70
C LYS A 877 22.18 -7.88 -100.56
N GLU A 878 21.55 -7.87 -99.39
CA GLU A 878 20.38 -7.03 -99.09
C GLU A 878 20.75 -5.53 -99.09
N CYS A 879 21.93 -5.15 -98.59
CA CYS A 879 22.42 -3.75 -98.67
C CYS A 879 22.69 -3.28 -100.11
N ILE A 880 23.28 -4.14 -100.94
CA ILE A 880 23.69 -3.78 -102.30
C ILE A 880 22.47 -3.59 -103.22
N ASN A 881 21.46 -4.46 -103.12
CA ASN A 881 20.30 -4.48 -104.03
C ASN A 881 19.09 -3.66 -103.53
N ASP A 882 19.33 -2.62 -102.75
CA ASP A 882 18.36 -1.62 -102.27
C ASP A 882 17.26 -2.11 -101.30
N GLN A 883 17.61 -2.99 -100.35
CA GLN A 883 16.63 -3.48 -99.36
C GLN A 883 16.85 -2.94 -97.94
N ILE A 884 18.05 -2.43 -97.61
CA ILE A 884 18.41 -1.84 -96.30
C ILE A 884 19.55 -0.81 -96.42
N ASP A 885 19.41 0.36 -95.78
CA ASP A 885 20.41 1.48 -95.81
C ASP A 885 21.42 1.45 -94.66
N LYS A 886 21.10 0.75 -93.58
CA LYS A 886 21.95 0.60 -92.40
C LYS A 886 21.87 -0.83 -91.92
N PHE A 887 23.00 -1.38 -91.48
CA PHE A 887 23.03 -2.69 -90.86
C PHE A 887 23.93 -2.69 -89.63
N SER A 888 23.60 -3.57 -88.69
CA SER A 888 24.40 -3.84 -87.50
C SER A 888 24.34 -5.34 -87.27
N LEU A 889 25.47 -6.03 -87.36
CA LEU A 889 25.50 -7.48 -87.28
C LEU A 889 26.71 -7.97 -86.47
N THR A 890 26.46 -8.97 -85.63
CA THR A 890 27.47 -9.63 -84.81
C THR A 890 27.82 -10.99 -85.36
N TYR A 891 29.12 -11.26 -85.48
CA TYR A 891 29.67 -12.50 -86.00
C TYR A 891 31.08 -12.74 -85.46
N ARG A 892 31.63 -13.94 -85.70
CA ARG A 892 33.01 -14.25 -85.35
C ARG A 892 33.95 -13.92 -86.52
N GLY A 893 34.84 -12.97 -86.30
CA GLY A 893 35.88 -12.56 -87.24
C GLY A 893 37.22 -13.21 -86.92
N LEU A 894 38.00 -13.55 -87.95
CA LEU A 894 39.33 -14.14 -87.80
C LEU A 894 40.40 -13.06 -87.63
N ALA A 895 41.17 -13.12 -86.56
CA ALA A 895 42.32 -12.26 -86.33
C ALA A 895 43.58 -12.77 -87.09
N PRO A 896 44.58 -11.91 -87.35
CA PRO A 896 45.81 -12.28 -88.06
C PRO A 896 46.62 -13.42 -87.42
N ASP A 897 46.50 -13.59 -86.10
CA ASP A 897 47.14 -14.63 -85.29
C ASP A 897 46.40 -16.00 -85.32
N GLY A 898 45.21 -16.05 -85.91
CA GLY A 898 44.42 -17.27 -86.09
C GLY A 898 43.28 -17.45 -85.08
N GLU A 899 43.08 -16.53 -84.14
CA GLU A 899 41.98 -16.60 -83.16
C GLU A 899 40.65 -16.01 -83.68
N TRP A 900 39.53 -16.53 -83.16
CA TRP A 900 38.18 -16.08 -83.52
C TRP A 900 37.64 -15.08 -82.48
N LEU A 901 37.32 -13.86 -82.91
CA LEU A 901 36.84 -12.78 -82.06
C LEU A 901 35.37 -12.47 -82.34
N TRP A 902 34.55 -12.25 -81.30
CA TRP A 902 33.21 -11.70 -81.48
C TRP A 902 33.28 -10.22 -81.85
N VAL A 903 32.85 -9.92 -83.06
CA VAL A 903 32.86 -8.56 -83.60
C VAL A 903 31.45 -8.09 -83.95
N LEU A 904 31.22 -6.80 -83.75
CA LEU A 904 30.03 -6.08 -84.15
C LEU A 904 30.38 -5.18 -85.34
N ASN A 905 29.86 -5.51 -86.51
CA ASN A 905 30.02 -4.68 -87.71
C ASN A 905 28.77 -3.83 -87.94
N ARG A 906 28.97 -2.52 -88.08
CA ARG A 906 27.94 -1.53 -88.40
C ARG A 906 28.30 -0.82 -89.69
N GLY A 907 27.44 -0.92 -90.69
CA GLY A 907 27.61 -0.22 -91.96
C GLY A 907 26.42 0.65 -92.31
N GLN A 908 26.67 1.75 -93.00
CA GLN A 908 25.67 2.64 -93.58
C GLN A 908 25.99 2.90 -95.04
N VAL A 909 24.96 2.86 -95.89
CA VAL A 909 25.05 3.30 -97.28
C VAL A 909 25.19 4.82 -97.30
N VAL A 910 26.27 5.29 -97.90
CA VAL A 910 26.60 6.72 -98.00
C VAL A 910 26.01 7.30 -99.29
N GLU A 911 25.92 6.49 -100.36
CA GLU A 911 25.47 6.93 -101.68
C GLU A 911 24.84 5.78 -102.48
N ARG A 912 23.76 6.06 -103.24
CA ARG A 912 23.06 5.12 -104.17
C ARG A 912 23.01 5.67 -105.59
N ASP A 913 22.95 4.79 -106.59
CA ASP A 913 22.81 5.14 -108.00
C ASP A 913 21.33 5.28 -108.40
N GLU A 914 21.05 5.78 -109.62
CA GLU A 914 19.68 6.03 -110.11
C GLU A 914 18.82 4.76 -110.25
N ALA A 915 19.43 3.56 -110.18
CA ALA A 915 18.72 2.27 -110.19
C ALA A 915 18.49 1.72 -108.77
N GLY A 916 18.81 2.49 -107.73
CA GLY A 916 18.66 2.14 -106.31
C GLY A 916 19.84 1.37 -105.72
N LYS A 917 20.84 0.99 -106.53
CA LYS A 917 21.95 0.14 -106.06
C LYS A 917 22.96 0.97 -105.26
N ALA A 918 23.49 0.40 -104.17
CA ALA A 918 24.47 1.11 -103.35
C ALA A 918 25.79 1.32 -104.12
N VAL A 919 26.29 2.57 -104.13
CA VAL A 919 27.55 2.96 -104.80
C VAL A 919 28.71 3.05 -103.81
N ARG A 920 28.41 3.44 -102.56
CA ARG A 920 29.39 3.59 -101.49
C ARG A 920 28.79 3.26 -100.13
N ILE A 921 29.51 2.47 -99.34
CA ILE A 921 29.08 2.06 -98.00
C ILE A 921 30.25 2.22 -97.04
N ALA A 922 30.04 2.91 -95.92
CA ALA A 922 31.06 3.09 -94.90
C ALA A 922 30.55 2.60 -93.55
N GLY A 923 31.47 2.15 -92.70
CA GLY A 923 31.10 1.50 -91.45
C GLY A 923 32.29 1.29 -90.53
N THR A 924 31.99 0.75 -89.35
CA THR A 924 32.96 0.37 -88.34
C THR A 924 32.76 -1.06 -87.88
N ILE A 925 33.85 -1.75 -87.57
CA ILE A 925 33.85 -3.08 -86.96
C ILE A 925 34.49 -2.96 -85.58
N LYS A 926 33.73 -3.36 -84.56
CA LYS A 926 34.12 -3.26 -83.16
C LYS A 926 34.30 -4.64 -82.54
N ASN A 927 35.38 -4.88 -81.81
CA ASN A 927 35.52 -6.07 -80.98
C ASN A 927 34.61 -5.92 -79.73
N ILE A 928 33.71 -6.90 -79.50
CA ILE A 928 32.73 -6.86 -78.41
C ILE A 928 32.87 -8.02 -77.41
N GLN A 929 34.02 -8.69 -77.38
CA GLN A 929 34.27 -9.82 -76.50
C GLN A 929 34.00 -9.49 -75.00
N GLN A 930 34.52 -8.36 -74.51
CA GLN A 930 34.38 -7.92 -73.11
C GLN A 930 32.95 -7.50 -72.73
N GLN A 931 32.14 -7.06 -73.70
CA GLN A 931 30.75 -6.66 -73.46
C GLN A 931 29.85 -7.88 -73.16
N LYS A 932 30.16 -9.03 -73.78
CA LYS A 932 29.48 -10.32 -73.51
C LYS A 932 29.75 -10.86 -72.11
N GLU A 933 30.92 -10.57 -71.55
CA GLU A 933 31.28 -10.95 -70.18
C GLU A 933 30.60 -10.06 -69.12
N THR A 934 30.44 -8.76 -69.41
CA THR A 934 29.77 -7.80 -68.50
C THR A 934 28.26 -8.06 -68.37
N GLU A 935 27.62 -8.52 -69.44
CA GLU A 935 26.20 -8.97 -69.45
C GLU A 935 25.98 -10.16 -68.48
N HIS A 936 27.01 -10.98 -68.28
CA HIS A 936 26.99 -12.09 -67.34
C HIS A 936 27.13 -11.62 -65.87
N ALA A 937 27.96 -10.61 -65.61
CA ALA A 937 28.13 -10.01 -64.28
C ALA A 937 26.87 -9.25 -63.80
N LEU A 938 26.10 -8.66 -64.72
CA LEU A 938 24.86 -7.95 -64.39
C LEU A 938 23.77 -8.91 -63.83
N ARG A 939 23.77 -10.17 -64.29
CA ARG A 939 22.87 -11.21 -63.75
C ARG A 939 23.18 -11.57 -62.30
N GLU A 940 24.45 -11.59 -61.90
CA GLU A 940 24.84 -11.85 -60.50
C GLU A 940 24.47 -10.68 -59.57
N LEU A 941 24.50 -9.43 -60.07
CA LEU A 941 24.12 -8.26 -59.29
C LEU A 941 22.62 -8.23 -58.96
N ASN A 942 21.76 -8.65 -59.90
CA ASN A 942 20.31 -8.73 -59.68
C ASN A 942 19.94 -9.75 -58.60
N GLN A 943 20.64 -10.90 -58.54
CA GLN A 943 20.43 -11.89 -57.47
C GLN A 943 20.77 -11.34 -56.08
N ARG A 944 21.80 -10.48 -55.96
CA ARG A 944 22.14 -9.81 -54.69
C ARG A 944 21.12 -8.75 -54.27
N LEU A 945 20.46 -8.09 -55.22
CA LEU A 945 19.43 -7.10 -54.93
C LEU A 945 18.16 -7.75 -54.38
N GLU A 946 17.73 -8.89 -54.93
CA GLU A 946 16.56 -9.64 -54.44
C GLU A 946 16.77 -10.13 -52.99
N GLN A 947 17.98 -10.57 -52.65
CA GLN A 947 18.32 -10.99 -51.28
C GLN A 947 18.18 -9.83 -50.28
N ARG A 948 18.60 -8.62 -50.66
CA ARG A 948 18.53 -7.42 -49.81
C ARG A 948 17.10 -6.90 -49.62
N VAL A 949 16.22 -7.09 -50.61
CA VAL A 949 14.79 -6.75 -50.48
C VAL A 949 14.10 -7.68 -49.49
N ASN A 950 14.41 -8.98 -49.50
CA ASN A 950 13.87 -9.94 -48.53
C ASN A 950 14.30 -9.61 -47.09
N GLU A 951 15.56 -9.25 -46.88
CA GLU A 951 16.07 -8.85 -45.55
C GLU A 951 15.34 -7.62 -45.00
N ARG A 952 15.14 -6.58 -45.85
CA ARG A 952 14.37 -5.36 -45.50
C ARG A 952 12.91 -5.64 -45.17
N THR A 953 12.31 -6.60 -45.87
CA THR A 953 10.89 -6.95 -45.66
C THR A 953 10.69 -7.66 -44.32
N LEU A 954 11.63 -8.50 -43.92
CA LEU A 954 11.62 -9.19 -42.62
C LEU A 954 11.80 -8.21 -41.44
N GLU A 955 12.71 -7.25 -41.58
CA GLU A 955 12.98 -6.22 -40.56
C GLU A 955 11.76 -5.31 -40.33
N LEU A 956 11.07 -4.92 -41.42
CA LEU A 956 9.83 -4.17 -41.36
C LEU A 956 8.72 -4.93 -40.64
N GLN A 957 8.65 -6.25 -40.83
CA GLN A 957 7.65 -7.08 -40.18
C GLN A 957 7.91 -7.20 -38.67
N GLN A 958 9.16 -7.39 -38.25
CA GLN A 958 9.54 -7.37 -36.83
C GLN A 958 9.20 -6.05 -36.14
N ARG A 959 9.48 -4.90 -36.78
CA ARG A 959 9.12 -3.59 -36.20
C ARG A 959 7.61 -3.39 -36.07
N ASN A 960 6.83 -3.94 -37.00
CA ASN A 960 5.38 -3.83 -36.94
C ASN A 960 4.81 -4.68 -35.79
N ASP A 961 5.42 -5.85 -35.54
CA ASP A 961 5.07 -6.73 -34.42
C ASP A 961 5.43 -6.08 -33.06
N GLU A 962 6.61 -5.45 -32.96
CA GLU A 962 7.02 -4.68 -31.78
C GLU A 962 6.07 -3.50 -31.50
N LEU A 963 5.72 -2.74 -32.55
CA LEU A 963 4.82 -1.59 -32.41
C LEU A 963 3.44 -2.02 -31.91
N LYS A 964 2.96 -3.17 -32.38
CA LYS A 964 1.67 -3.73 -31.96
C LYS A 964 1.70 -4.12 -30.48
N HIS A 965 2.78 -4.73 -30.01
CA HIS A 965 2.96 -5.06 -28.59
C HIS A 965 2.97 -3.82 -27.70
N THR A 966 3.69 -2.75 -28.09
CA THR A 966 3.72 -1.50 -27.32
C THR A 966 2.34 -0.83 -27.29
N LEU A 967 1.57 -0.92 -28.38
CA LEU A 967 0.20 -0.41 -28.42
C LEU A 967 -0.71 -1.15 -27.41
N ASP A 968 -0.62 -2.48 -27.39
CA ASP A 968 -1.40 -3.34 -26.48
C ASP A 968 -1.06 -3.03 -25.00
N GLU A 969 0.23 -2.82 -24.67
CA GLU A 969 0.66 -2.43 -23.31
C GLU A 969 0.15 -1.05 -22.88
N LEU A 970 0.10 -0.10 -23.82
CA LEU A 970 -0.32 1.28 -23.54
C LEU A 970 -1.84 1.35 -23.35
N GLU A 971 -2.61 0.61 -24.14
CA GLU A 971 -4.06 0.43 -23.95
C GLU A 971 -4.37 -0.23 -22.59
N HIS A 972 -3.58 -1.25 -22.19
CA HIS A 972 -3.74 -1.90 -20.89
C HIS A 972 -3.49 -0.94 -19.72
N THR A 973 -2.38 -0.21 -19.77
CA THR A 973 -2.01 0.77 -18.73
C THR A 973 -3.03 1.90 -18.63
N GLN A 974 -3.59 2.34 -19.76
CA GLN A 974 -4.65 3.34 -19.80
C GLN A 974 -5.93 2.83 -19.11
N GLY A 975 -6.28 1.55 -19.33
CA GLY A 975 -7.39 0.89 -18.64
C GLY A 975 -7.22 0.90 -17.11
N GLU A 976 -6.05 0.51 -16.62
CA GLU A 976 -5.78 0.46 -15.17
C GLU A 976 -5.87 1.83 -14.48
N LEU A 977 -5.36 2.89 -15.12
CA LEU A 977 -5.44 4.25 -14.58
C LEU A 977 -6.89 4.77 -14.56
N MET A 978 -7.69 4.39 -15.57
CA MET A 978 -9.11 4.73 -15.62
C MET A 978 -9.87 4.09 -14.46
N ASP A 979 -9.58 2.83 -14.12
CA ASP A 979 -10.21 2.15 -12.99
C ASP A 979 -9.80 2.73 -11.62
N LYS A 980 -8.55 3.18 -11.48
CA LYS A 980 -8.10 3.91 -10.28
C LYS A 980 -8.85 5.24 -10.09
N GLU A 981 -9.09 6.00 -11.15
CA GLU A 981 -9.88 7.24 -11.09
C GLU A 981 -11.36 6.97 -10.76
N LYS A 982 -11.96 5.90 -11.32
CA LYS A 982 -13.32 5.45 -10.97
C LYS A 982 -13.45 5.20 -9.46
N MET A 983 -12.47 4.52 -8.85
CA MET A 983 -12.46 4.24 -7.42
C MET A 983 -12.30 5.50 -6.56
N ALA A 984 -11.53 6.48 -7.02
CA ALA A 984 -11.38 7.77 -6.33
C ALA A 984 -12.67 8.60 -6.35
N ALA A 985 -13.37 8.64 -7.50
CA ALA A 985 -14.67 9.30 -7.63
C ALA A 985 -15.74 8.65 -6.74
N LEU A 986 -15.76 7.30 -6.68
CA LEU A 986 -16.62 6.55 -5.78
C LEU A 986 -16.35 6.90 -4.30
N GLY A 987 -15.08 7.03 -3.91
CA GLY A 987 -14.68 7.44 -2.56
C GLY A 987 -15.18 8.83 -2.15
N GLY A 988 -15.15 9.80 -3.07
CA GLY A 988 -15.69 11.15 -2.83
C GLY A 988 -17.21 11.17 -2.64
N LEU A 989 -17.94 10.34 -3.41
CA LEU A 989 -19.39 10.18 -3.27
C LEU A 989 -19.79 9.54 -1.94
N VAL A 990 -19.08 8.48 -1.53
CA VAL A 990 -19.35 7.79 -0.26
C VAL A 990 -19.24 8.75 0.92
N ALA A 991 -18.18 9.57 0.97
CA ALA A 991 -17.97 10.52 2.06
C ALA A 991 -19.08 11.60 2.13
N SER A 992 -19.52 12.12 0.98
CA SER A 992 -20.61 13.10 0.93
C SER A 992 -21.96 12.49 1.33
N ILE A 993 -22.23 11.26 0.88
CA ILE A 993 -23.51 10.58 1.14
C ILE A 993 -23.59 10.15 2.60
N THR A 994 -22.49 9.74 3.22
CA THR A 994 -22.46 9.46 4.67
C THR A 994 -22.89 10.69 5.47
N HIS A 995 -22.40 11.88 5.14
CA HIS A 995 -22.78 13.12 5.83
C HIS A 995 -24.27 13.47 5.65
N GLU A 996 -24.80 13.30 4.44
CA GLU A 996 -26.19 13.61 4.09
C GLU A 996 -27.20 12.55 4.56
N VAL A 997 -26.77 11.29 4.74
CA VAL A 997 -27.58 10.22 5.36
C VAL A 997 -27.60 10.38 6.87
N ASN A 998 -26.47 10.77 7.47
CA ASN A 998 -26.37 11.01 8.91
C ASN A 998 -27.24 12.18 9.38
N THR A 999 -27.49 13.18 8.53
CA THR A 999 -28.31 14.35 8.89
C THR A 999 -29.78 14.00 9.18
N PRO A 1000 -30.55 13.38 8.26
CA PRO A 1000 -31.92 12.96 8.54
C PRO A 1000 -31.97 11.86 9.62
N ILE A 1001 -31.02 10.93 9.65
CA ILE A 1001 -30.95 9.92 10.72
C ILE A 1001 -30.76 10.59 12.09
N GLY A 1002 -29.86 11.58 12.19
CA GLY A 1002 -29.63 12.35 13.41
C GLY A 1002 -30.87 13.12 13.88
N ILE A 1003 -31.63 13.71 12.94
CA ILE A 1003 -32.92 14.36 13.27
C ILE A 1003 -33.94 13.32 13.75
N SER A 1004 -34.03 12.16 13.11
CA SER A 1004 -34.92 11.07 13.56
C SER A 1004 -34.52 10.54 14.95
N VAL A 1005 -33.22 10.39 15.24
CA VAL A 1005 -32.72 10.00 16.56
C VAL A 1005 -33.06 11.05 17.61
N THR A 1006 -32.87 12.34 17.29
CA THR A 1006 -33.19 13.46 18.20
C THR A 1006 -34.69 13.52 18.50
N ALA A 1007 -35.53 13.39 17.48
CA ALA A 1007 -36.98 13.34 17.64
C ALA A 1007 -37.44 12.09 18.43
N ALA A 1008 -36.79 10.94 18.25
CA ALA A 1008 -37.06 9.73 19.01
C ALA A 1008 -36.65 9.86 20.48
N SER A 1009 -35.52 10.50 20.78
CA SER A 1009 -35.09 10.81 22.14
C SER A 1009 -36.04 11.79 22.83
N HIS A 1010 -36.47 12.85 22.14
CA HIS A 1010 -37.46 13.79 22.67
C HIS A 1010 -38.80 13.09 22.93
N LEU A 1011 -39.28 12.25 22.00
CA LEU A 1011 -40.48 11.45 22.19
C LEU A 1011 -40.39 10.54 23.43
N GLN A 1012 -39.23 9.90 23.64
CA GLN A 1012 -39.00 9.06 24.82
C GLN A 1012 -39.08 9.87 26.12
N GLU A 1013 -38.56 11.09 26.13
CA GLU A 1013 -38.62 12.00 27.27
C GLU A 1013 -40.05 12.51 27.53
N SER A 1014 -40.78 12.93 26.50
CA SER A 1014 -42.19 13.32 26.61
C SER A 1014 -43.06 12.18 27.14
N VAL A 1015 -42.86 10.93 26.69
CA VAL A 1015 -43.55 9.73 27.22
C VAL A 1015 -43.26 9.52 28.71
N LYS A 1016 -41.99 9.67 29.11
CA LYS A 1016 -41.57 9.49 30.50
C LYS A 1016 -42.14 10.59 31.39
N HIS A 1017 -42.19 11.83 30.92
CA HIS A 1017 -42.79 12.95 31.64
C HIS A 1017 -44.30 12.75 31.83
N PHE A 1018 -44.98 12.34 30.76
CA PHE A 1018 -46.41 12.02 30.80
C PHE A 1018 -46.74 10.86 31.76
N ASP A 1019 -45.98 9.75 31.74
CA ASP A 1019 -46.19 8.62 32.68
C ASP A 1019 -45.99 9.05 34.15
N GLN A 1020 -45.08 10.00 34.42
CA GLN A 1020 -44.88 10.55 35.76
C GLN A 1020 -46.09 11.37 36.23
N LEU A 1021 -46.61 12.28 35.38
CA LEU A 1021 -47.80 13.07 35.69
C LEU A 1021 -49.04 12.18 35.85
N TYR A 1022 -49.19 11.16 35.00
CA TYR A 1022 -50.29 10.19 35.06
C TYR A 1022 -50.29 9.41 36.37
N ARG A 1023 -49.13 8.90 36.80
CA ARG A 1023 -48.99 8.13 38.05
C ARG A 1023 -49.21 8.96 39.31
N ARG A 1024 -48.97 10.27 39.25
CA ARG A 1024 -49.23 11.21 40.36
C ARG A 1024 -50.68 11.67 40.40
N GLY A 1025 -51.48 11.41 39.36
CA GLY A 1025 -52.85 11.89 39.25
C GLY A 1025 -52.95 13.40 38.98
N GLU A 1026 -51.89 14.00 38.43
CA GLU A 1026 -51.73 15.44 38.25
C GLU A 1026 -51.92 15.90 36.79
N ILE A 1027 -52.37 15.02 35.89
CA ILE A 1027 -52.58 15.36 34.47
C ILE A 1027 -53.74 16.34 34.31
N THR A 1028 -53.45 17.47 33.67
CA THR A 1028 -54.47 18.40 33.16
C THR A 1028 -54.84 18.05 31.72
N GLU A 1029 -55.97 18.60 31.25
CA GLU A 1029 -56.40 18.46 29.84
C GLU A 1029 -55.39 19.09 28.88
N GLU A 1030 -54.76 20.19 29.30
CA GLU A 1030 -53.71 20.91 28.55
C GLU A 1030 -52.42 20.07 28.43
N ASP A 1031 -51.99 19.39 29.51
CA ASP A 1031 -50.83 18.48 29.47
C ASP A 1031 -51.07 17.29 28.52
N PHE A 1032 -52.30 16.80 28.44
CA PHE A 1032 -52.67 15.70 27.56
C PHE A 1032 -52.67 16.12 26.09
N GLU A 1033 -53.21 17.31 25.78
CA GLU A 1033 -53.18 17.87 24.43
C GLU A 1033 -51.76 18.19 23.97
N GLN A 1034 -50.93 18.77 24.85
CA GLN A 1034 -49.53 19.04 24.56
C GLN A 1034 -48.76 17.74 24.28
N TYR A 1035 -48.94 16.72 25.13
CA TYR A 1035 -48.32 15.41 24.91
C TYR A 1035 -48.74 14.78 23.58
N GLN A 1036 -50.03 14.83 23.21
CA GLN A 1036 -50.48 14.33 21.90
C GLN A 1036 -49.82 15.08 20.73
N ASN A 1037 -49.71 16.40 20.81
CA ASN A 1037 -49.11 17.22 19.78
C ASN A 1037 -47.61 16.94 19.64
N GLU A 1038 -46.88 16.83 20.75
CA GLU A 1038 -45.46 16.47 20.77
C GLU A 1038 -45.22 15.08 20.18
N VAL A 1039 -46.06 14.09 20.54
CA VAL A 1039 -45.97 12.73 20.00
C VAL A 1039 -46.23 12.71 18.50
N ALA A 1040 -47.26 13.41 18.03
CA ALA A 1040 -47.61 13.49 16.61
C ALA A 1040 -46.50 14.16 15.80
N GLU A 1041 -45.93 15.26 16.30
CA GLU A 1041 -44.86 16.00 15.62
C GLU A 1041 -43.55 15.22 15.58
N CYS A 1042 -43.16 14.57 16.68
CA CYS A 1042 -41.99 13.69 16.70
C CYS A 1042 -42.14 12.51 15.73
N CYS A 1043 -43.31 11.85 15.72
CA CYS A 1043 -43.60 10.76 14.76
C CYS A 1043 -43.51 11.25 13.30
N ARG A 1044 -44.05 12.44 13.00
CA ARG A 1044 -43.99 13.06 11.67
C ARG A 1044 -42.55 13.36 11.25
N LEU A 1045 -41.74 13.94 12.16
CA LEU A 1045 -40.33 14.23 11.92
C LEU A 1045 -39.51 12.95 11.69
N ILE A 1046 -39.74 11.91 12.49
CA ILE A 1046 -39.07 10.61 12.34
C ILE A 1046 -39.39 10.02 10.97
N LEU A 1047 -40.67 9.93 10.60
CA LEU A 1047 -41.08 9.33 9.33
C LEU A 1047 -40.57 10.12 8.12
N ALA A 1048 -40.71 11.45 8.11
CA ALA A 1048 -40.28 12.29 6.99
C ALA A 1048 -38.76 12.21 6.76
N ASN A 1049 -37.96 12.14 7.83
CA ASN A 1049 -36.51 12.04 7.72
C ASN A 1049 -36.04 10.61 7.40
N LEU A 1050 -36.70 9.57 7.94
CA LEU A 1050 -36.41 8.19 7.55
C LEU A 1050 -36.76 7.93 6.08
N GLU A 1051 -37.84 8.51 5.58
CA GLU A 1051 -38.22 8.44 4.15
C GLU A 1051 -37.18 9.17 3.27
N ARG A 1052 -36.71 10.34 3.70
CA ARG A 1052 -35.61 11.07 3.04
C ARG A 1052 -34.32 10.26 3.01
N ALA A 1053 -33.92 9.66 4.13
CA ALA A 1053 -32.75 8.80 4.23
C ALA A 1053 -32.89 7.56 3.34
N SER A 1054 -34.07 6.93 3.33
CA SER A 1054 -34.38 5.77 2.48
C SER A 1054 -34.27 6.12 1.00
N LYS A 1055 -34.80 7.26 0.56
CA LYS A 1055 -34.71 7.75 -0.83
C LYS A 1055 -33.25 8.01 -1.24
N LEU A 1056 -32.44 8.61 -0.35
CA LEU A 1056 -31.01 8.83 -0.56
C LEU A 1056 -30.24 7.49 -0.69
N ILE A 1057 -30.50 6.54 0.20
CA ILE A 1057 -29.85 5.21 0.18
C ILE A 1057 -30.26 4.42 -1.08
N ALA A 1058 -31.54 4.49 -1.47
CA ALA A 1058 -32.03 3.82 -2.67
C ALA A 1058 -31.38 4.41 -3.94
N SER A 1059 -31.35 5.74 -4.07
CA SER A 1059 -30.68 6.44 -5.17
C SER A 1059 -29.17 6.14 -5.19
N PHE A 1060 -28.49 6.18 -4.04
CA PHE A 1060 -27.08 5.82 -3.94
C PHE A 1060 -26.79 4.38 -4.34
N LYS A 1061 -27.59 3.43 -3.85
CA LYS A 1061 -27.46 2.01 -4.19
C LYS A 1061 -27.60 1.80 -5.69
N GLN A 1062 -28.57 2.46 -6.31
CA GLN A 1062 -28.81 2.38 -7.75
C GLN A 1062 -27.62 2.93 -8.54
N VAL A 1063 -27.15 4.14 -8.22
CA VAL A 1063 -26.01 4.79 -8.88
C VAL A 1063 -24.70 4.00 -8.67
N SER A 1064 -24.48 3.43 -7.48
CA SER A 1064 -23.26 2.65 -7.18
C SER A 1064 -23.23 1.30 -7.92
N VAL A 1065 -24.39 0.65 -8.06
CA VAL A 1065 -24.52 -0.58 -8.87
C VAL A 1065 -24.28 -0.25 -10.34
N ASP A 1066 -24.84 0.85 -10.84
CA ASP A 1066 -24.72 1.25 -12.24
C ASP A 1066 -23.35 1.83 -12.62
N GLN A 1067 -22.52 2.25 -11.65
CA GLN A 1067 -21.12 2.62 -11.87
C GLN A 1067 -20.16 1.42 -11.90
N SER A 1068 -20.54 0.29 -11.29
CA SER A 1068 -19.70 -0.91 -11.17
C SER A 1068 -19.99 -1.96 -12.25
N HIS A 1069 -21.08 -1.82 -13.01
CA HIS A 1069 -21.50 -2.75 -14.05
C HIS A 1069 -21.71 -2.00 -15.39
N GLU A 1070 -21.13 -2.52 -16.48
CA GLU A 1070 -21.24 -1.95 -17.85
C GLU A 1070 -22.45 -2.51 -18.63
N ASP A 1071 -23.54 -2.85 -17.95
CA ASP A 1071 -24.70 -3.48 -18.59
C ASP A 1071 -25.51 -2.45 -19.40
N VAL A 1072 -25.71 -2.74 -20.69
CA VAL A 1072 -26.61 -1.98 -21.57
C VAL A 1072 -28.06 -2.34 -21.22
N ARG A 1073 -28.87 -1.34 -20.86
CA ARG A 1073 -30.31 -1.53 -20.58
C ARG A 1073 -31.16 -0.41 -21.14
N GLU A 1074 -32.46 -0.66 -21.26
CA GLU A 1074 -33.44 0.38 -21.55
C GLU A 1074 -33.79 1.16 -20.27
N PHE A 1075 -33.72 2.48 -20.33
CA PHE A 1075 -34.12 3.35 -19.22
C PHE A 1075 -34.60 4.72 -19.71
N ASP A 1076 -35.41 5.41 -18.89
CA ASP A 1076 -35.83 6.78 -19.14
C ASP A 1076 -34.71 7.74 -18.73
N LEU A 1077 -34.13 8.46 -19.70
CA LEU A 1077 -33.04 9.40 -19.45
C LEU A 1077 -33.48 10.56 -18.56
N HIS A 1078 -34.75 10.99 -18.64
CA HIS A 1078 -35.26 12.06 -17.80
C HIS A 1078 -35.26 11.64 -16.32
N ALA A 1079 -35.86 10.48 -16.02
CA ALA A 1079 -35.89 9.94 -14.66
C ALA A 1079 -34.49 9.67 -14.10
N TYR A 1080 -33.57 9.20 -14.95
CA TYR A 1080 -32.20 8.95 -14.52
C TYR A 1080 -31.40 10.24 -14.26
N LEU A 1081 -31.62 11.30 -15.05
CA LEU A 1081 -31.05 12.61 -14.76
C LEU A 1081 -31.53 13.16 -13.41
N GLU A 1082 -32.79 12.95 -13.03
CA GLU A 1082 -33.27 13.32 -11.70
C GLU A 1082 -32.46 12.62 -10.59
N GLU A 1083 -32.20 11.31 -10.74
CA GLU A 1083 -31.38 10.55 -9.79
C GLU A 1083 -29.93 11.05 -9.73
N ILE A 1084 -29.32 11.37 -10.88
CA ILE A 1084 -27.99 11.97 -10.96
C ILE A 1084 -27.95 13.28 -10.17
N PHE A 1085 -28.92 14.18 -10.39
CA PHE A 1085 -28.95 15.47 -9.70
C PHE A 1085 -29.28 15.35 -8.21
N ILE A 1086 -30.10 14.37 -7.79
CA ILE A 1086 -30.27 14.05 -6.36
C ILE A 1086 -28.92 13.67 -5.74
N SER A 1087 -28.11 12.87 -6.44
CA SER A 1087 -26.77 12.48 -5.99
C SER A 1087 -25.74 13.61 -6.02
N LEU A 1088 -25.83 14.56 -6.96
CA LEU A 1088 -24.90 15.69 -7.07
C LEU A 1088 -25.30 16.89 -6.21
N ASN A 1089 -26.56 16.97 -5.77
CA ASN A 1089 -27.10 18.07 -4.96
C ASN A 1089 -26.29 18.37 -3.70
N PRO A 1090 -25.77 17.40 -2.92
CA PRO A 1090 -24.94 17.68 -1.75
C PRO A 1090 -23.68 18.50 -2.05
N MET A 1091 -23.10 18.30 -3.23
CA MET A 1091 -21.93 19.05 -3.68
C MET A 1091 -22.35 20.42 -4.24
N LEU A 1092 -23.36 20.46 -5.10
CA LEU A 1092 -23.79 21.69 -5.77
C LEU A 1092 -24.41 22.69 -4.79
N SER A 1093 -25.21 22.23 -3.81
CA SER A 1093 -25.86 23.09 -2.80
C SER A 1093 -24.89 23.76 -1.82
N ARG A 1094 -23.66 23.25 -1.68
CA ARG A 1094 -22.60 23.86 -0.85
C ARG A 1094 -21.83 24.96 -1.57
N THR A 1095 -22.13 25.17 -2.85
CA THR A 1095 -21.51 26.21 -3.67
C THR A 1095 -22.52 27.31 -3.97
N PRO A 1096 -22.09 28.57 -4.16
CA PRO A 1096 -23.00 29.67 -4.45
C PRO A 1096 -23.51 29.68 -5.91
N HIS A 1097 -23.37 28.57 -6.65
CA HIS A 1097 -23.72 28.47 -8.07
C HIS A 1097 -25.20 28.11 -8.26
N GLU A 1098 -25.84 28.74 -9.25
CA GLU A 1098 -27.19 28.36 -9.69
C GLU A 1098 -27.08 27.34 -10.82
N TYR A 1099 -27.83 26.24 -10.73
CA TYR A 1099 -27.89 25.26 -11.81
C TYR A 1099 -29.32 24.99 -12.27
N SER A 1100 -29.46 24.67 -13.55
CA SER A 1100 -30.72 24.28 -14.16
C SER A 1100 -30.50 23.15 -15.16
N TYR A 1101 -31.49 22.27 -15.33
CA TYR A 1101 -31.45 21.27 -16.38
C TYR A 1101 -32.82 21.09 -17.02
N GLN A 1102 -32.84 20.76 -18.31
CA GLN A 1102 -34.04 20.45 -19.07
C GLN A 1102 -33.82 19.16 -19.85
N CYS A 1103 -34.82 18.27 -19.81
CA CYS A 1103 -34.83 17.03 -20.58
C CYS A 1103 -36.28 16.70 -20.94
N PRO A 1104 -36.58 16.24 -22.16
CA PRO A 1104 -37.95 15.91 -22.56
C PRO A 1104 -38.47 14.75 -21.72
N GLU A 1105 -39.74 14.82 -21.31
CA GLU A 1105 -40.39 13.71 -20.59
C GLU A 1105 -40.44 12.46 -21.46
N LYS A 1106 -40.12 11.29 -20.88
CA LYS A 1106 -40.17 9.96 -21.52
C LYS A 1106 -39.18 9.76 -22.68
N LEU A 1107 -37.94 10.21 -22.53
CA LEU A 1107 -36.88 9.90 -23.49
C LEU A 1107 -36.25 8.55 -23.15
N ILE A 1108 -36.81 7.47 -23.69
CA ILE A 1108 -36.33 6.10 -23.45
C ILE A 1108 -35.13 5.80 -24.35
N ILE A 1109 -34.03 5.40 -23.71
CA ILE A 1109 -32.79 5.06 -24.40
C ILE A 1109 -32.30 3.67 -24.01
N GLN A 1110 -31.62 2.99 -24.93
CA GLN A 1110 -30.91 1.74 -24.70
C GLN A 1110 -29.42 2.01 -24.60
N SER A 1111 -28.91 2.12 -23.38
CA SER A 1111 -27.51 2.48 -23.14
C SER A 1111 -27.02 2.02 -21.77
N THR A 1112 -25.78 2.34 -21.42
CA THR A 1112 -25.20 2.15 -20.09
C THR A 1112 -25.51 3.38 -19.22
N PRO A 1113 -26.33 3.30 -18.16
CA PRO A 1113 -26.67 4.44 -17.31
C PRO A 1113 -25.43 5.13 -16.71
N GLY A 1114 -24.46 4.34 -16.23
CA GLY A 1114 -23.22 4.85 -15.63
C GLY A 1114 -22.44 5.83 -16.52
N ALA A 1115 -22.53 5.70 -17.86
CA ALA A 1115 -21.91 6.62 -18.81
C ALA A 1115 -22.48 8.04 -18.69
N PHE A 1116 -23.80 8.18 -18.56
CA PHE A 1116 -24.46 9.48 -18.44
C PHE A 1116 -24.15 10.14 -17.09
N TYR A 1117 -24.10 9.36 -16.00
CA TYR A 1117 -23.66 9.87 -14.70
C TYR A 1117 -22.25 10.46 -14.80
N GLN A 1118 -21.32 9.74 -15.41
CA GLN A 1118 -19.93 10.18 -15.54
C GLN A 1118 -19.78 11.42 -16.42
N ILE A 1119 -20.56 11.52 -17.50
CA ILE A 1119 -20.58 12.74 -18.34
C ILE A 1119 -21.05 13.94 -17.53
N VAL A 1120 -22.22 13.84 -16.89
CA VAL A 1120 -22.83 14.96 -16.15
C VAL A 1120 -21.97 15.36 -14.95
N SER A 1121 -21.56 14.40 -14.11
CA SER A 1121 -20.74 14.69 -12.93
C SER A 1121 -19.41 15.35 -13.27
N ASN A 1122 -18.68 14.88 -14.30
CA ASN A 1122 -17.42 15.48 -14.70
C ASN A 1122 -17.58 16.90 -15.25
N LEU A 1123 -18.62 17.16 -16.05
CA LEU A 1123 -18.90 18.51 -16.58
C LEU A 1123 -19.19 19.49 -15.44
N PHE A 1124 -20.09 19.13 -14.51
CA PHE A 1124 -20.43 19.99 -13.37
C PHE A 1124 -19.26 20.19 -12.41
N ASN A 1125 -18.53 19.13 -12.06
CA ASN A 1125 -17.34 19.23 -11.19
C ASN A 1125 -16.26 20.11 -11.81
N ASN A 1126 -16.00 19.95 -13.11
CA ASN A 1126 -14.98 20.74 -13.80
C ASN A 1126 -15.33 22.22 -13.80
N SER A 1127 -16.59 22.59 -14.04
CA SER A 1127 -16.99 23.99 -14.01
C SER A 1127 -16.88 24.60 -12.61
N VAL A 1128 -17.32 23.88 -11.57
CA VAL A 1128 -17.17 24.35 -10.17
C VAL A 1128 -15.69 24.55 -9.81
N ILE A 1129 -14.81 23.66 -10.24
CA ILE A 1129 -13.37 23.72 -9.89
C ILE A 1129 -12.61 24.73 -10.77
N HIS A 1130 -12.86 24.76 -12.07
CA HIS A 1130 -12.02 25.45 -13.06
C HIS A 1130 -12.64 26.73 -13.61
N ALA A 1131 -13.98 26.81 -13.75
CA ALA A 1131 -14.62 27.95 -14.38
C ALA A 1131 -14.76 29.17 -13.43
N TYR A 1132 -14.74 28.96 -12.11
CA TYR A 1132 -14.91 30.03 -11.12
C TYR A 1132 -13.73 30.13 -10.13
N PRO A 1133 -12.68 30.91 -10.44
CA PRO A 1133 -11.65 31.29 -9.47
C PRO A 1133 -12.25 32.21 -8.38
N ASP A 1134 -11.86 31.99 -7.12
CA ASP A 1134 -12.14 32.85 -5.95
C ASP A 1134 -13.58 32.87 -5.38
N GLY A 1135 -14.34 31.78 -5.50
CA GLY A 1135 -15.63 31.63 -4.81
C GLY A 1135 -16.77 32.51 -5.35
N LYS A 1136 -16.63 33.01 -6.59
CA LYS A 1136 -17.68 33.73 -7.31
C LYS A 1136 -18.85 32.81 -7.64
N SER A 1137 -20.08 33.30 -7.48
CA SER A 1137 -21.29 32.63 -7.98
C SER A 1137 -21.35 32.68 -9.51
N GLY A 1138 -22.03 31.70 -10.11
CA GLY A 1138 -22.19 31.58 -11.56
C GLY A 1138 -23.32 30.63 -11.93
N LYS A 1139 -23.62 30.53 -13.21
CA LYS A 1139 -24.75 29.77 -13.76
C LYS A 1139 -24.29 28.57 -14.56
N LEU A 1140 -24.94 27.43 -14.32
CA LEU A 1140 -24.67 26.16 -14.97
C LEU A 1140 -25.98 25.65 -15.59
N SER A 1141 -26.00 25.30 -16.87
CA SER A 1141 -27.17 24.73 -17.51
C SER A 1141 -26.84 23.45 -18.27
N LEU A 1142 -27.77 22.50 -18.23
CA LEU A 1142 -27.73 21.26 -19.01
C LEU A 1142 -29.06 21.10 -19.77
N ASP A 1143 -29.03 21.21 -21.09
CA ASP A 1143 -30.20 21.02 -21.95
C ASP A 1143 -30.05 19.75 -22.77
N VAL A 1144 -31.05 18.88 -22.73
CA VAL A 1144 -31.13 17.66 -23.53
C VAL A 1144 -32.27 17.84 -24.52
N ALA A 1145 -31.98 17.68 -25.80
CA ALA A 1145 -32.97 17.78 -26.87
C ALA A 1145 -32.89 16.56 -27.79
N ARG A 1146 -34.06 16.07 -28.23
CA ARG A 1146 -34.15 15.10 -29.33
C ARG A 1146 -34.06 15.86 -30.65
N THR A 1147 -33.20 15.40 -31.55
CA THR A 1147 -32.96 15.95 -32.89
C THR A 1147 -33.24 14.88 -33.95
N ASP A 1148 -33.31 15.27 -35.22
CA ASP A 1148 -33.50 14.33 -36.33
C ASP A 1148 -32.32 13.33 -36.50
N GLN A 1149 -31.19 13.60 -35.85
CA GLN A 1149 -29.97 12.78 -35.91
C GLN A 1149 -29.69 12.00 -34.60
N GLY A 1150 -30.57 12.12 -33.60
CA GLY A 1150 -30.43 11.45 -32.30
C GLY A 1150 -30.65 12.37 -31.11
N ILE A 1151 -29.75 12.36 -30.12
CA ILE A 1151 -29.86 13.15 -28.89
C ILE A 1151 -28.76 14.21 -28.87
N CYS A 1152 -29.11 15.47 -28.60
CA CYS A 1152 -28.17 16.55 -28.40
C CYS A 1152 -28.17 16.95 -26.93
N ILE A 1153 -27.01 16.93 -26.27
CA ILE A 1153 -26.82 17.40 -24.89
C ILE A 1153 -25.94 18.64 -24.95
N THR A 1154 -26.47 19.77 -24.49
CA THR A 1154 -25.77 21.06 -24.42
C THR A 1154 -25.54 21.42 -22.97
N TYR A 1155 -24.28 21.48 -22.57
CA TYR A 1155 -23.87 21.93 -21.23
C TYR A 1155 -23.20 23.29 -21.32
N GLN A 1156 -23.56 24.23 -20.44
CA GLN A 1156 -23.01 25.58 -20.46
C GLN A 1156 -22.68 26.09 -19.05
N ASP A 1157 -21.56 26.81 -18.94
CA ASP A 1157 -21.16 27.62 -17.79
C ASP A 1157 -20.92 29.08 -18.18
N ASP A 1158 -21.03 30.02 -17.24
CA ASP A 1158 -20.74 31.45 -17.44
C ASP A 1158 -19.42 31.90 -16.78
N GLY A 1159 -18.49 30.98 -16.55
CA GLY A 1159 -17.23 31.23 -15.85
C GLY A 1159 -16.16 31.91 -16.69
N CYS A 1160 -14.89 31.67 -16.32
CA CYS A 1160 -13.74 32.37 -16.91
C CYS A 1160 -13.44 32.00 -18.38
N GLY A 1161 -14.08 30.95 -18.91
CA GLY A 1161 -13.81 30.44 -20.27
C GLY A 1161 -12.38 29.93 -20.47
N MET A 1162 -12.05 29.54 -21.70
CA MET A 1162 -10.78 28.90 -22.07
C MET A 1162 -10.11 29.59 -23.25
N SER A 1163 -8.78 29.68 -23.21
CA SER A 1163 -7.95 30.14 -24.33
C SER A 1163 -7.92 29.11 -25.49
N GLN A 1164 -7.55 29.53 -26.70
CA GLN A 1164 -7.42 28.60 -27.85
C GLN A 1164 -6.41 27.47 -27.60
N GLU A 1165 -5.33 27.75 -26.84
CA GLU A 1165 -4.33 26.74 -26.48
C GLU A 1165 -4.87 25.69 -25.51
N VAL A 1166 -5.75 26.11 -24.58
CA VAL A 1166 -6.41 25.25 -23.60
C VAL A 1166 -7.49 24.41 -24.28
N GLN A 1167 -8.29 25.00 -25.17
CA GLN A 1167 -9.32 24.27 -25.93
C GLN A 1167 -8.73 23.14 -26.79
N ALA A 1168 -7.55 23.34 -27.38
CA ALA A 1168 -6.86 22.30 -28.16
C ALA A 1168 -6.39 21.10 -27.31
N GLN A 1169 -6.23 21.28 -26.01
CA GLN A 1169 -5.70 20.26 -25.09
C GLN A 1169 -6.73 19.74 -24.08
N VAL A 1170 -7.93 20.32 -24.02
CA VAL A 1170 -8.92 20.04 -22.97
C VAL A 1170 -9.34 18.57 -22.90
N PHE A 1171 -9.35 17.86 -24.03
CA PHE A 1171 -9.67 16.44 -24.10
C PHE A 1171 -8.43 15.53 -24.01
N GLN A 1172 -7.21 16.08 -23.92
CA GLN A 1172 -6.00 15.27 -23.77
C GLN A 1172 -5.91 14.68 -22.35
N PRO A 1173 -5.44 13.43 -22.19
CA PRO A 1173 -5.22 12.84 -20.87
C PRO A 1173 -4.22 13.66 -20.04
N PHE A 1174 -4.48 13.80 -18.74
CA PHE A 1174 -3.64 14.48 -17.74
C PHE A 1174 -3.48 16.00 -17.92
N PHE A 1175 -4.24 16.61 -18.82
CA PHE A 1175 -4.24 18.06 -18.99
C PHE A 1175 -5.11 18.75 -17.93
N THR A 1176 -4.55 19.69 -17.17
CA THR A 1176 -5.29 20.48 -16.18
C THR A 1176 -4.72 21.88 -16.00
N THR A 1177 -5.59 22.88 -15.83
CA THR A 1177 -5.21 24.27 -15.55
C THR A 1177 -4.88 24.52 -14.07
N LYS A 1178 -5.10 23.55 -13.17
CA LYS A 1178 -4.82 23.64 -11.73
C LYS A 1178 -3.86 22.53 -11.23
N ARG A 1179 -2.78 22.30 -11.96
CA ARG A 1179 -1.76 21.28 -11.62
C ARG A 1179 -1.20 21.52 -10.21
N GLY A 1180 -1.30 20.52 -9.33
CA GLY A 1180 -0.86 20.61 -7.92
C GLY A 1180 -1.88 21.19 -6.93
N LYS A 1181 -3.10 21.54 -7.36
CA LYS A 1181 -4.23 21.96 -6.49
C LYS A 1181 -5.43 20.99 -6.55
N GLY A 1182 -5.17 19.70 -6.79
CA GLY A 1182 -6.18 18.63 -6.73
C GLY A 1182 -6.88 18.24 -8.05
N GLY A 1183 -6.50 18.81 -9.20
CA GLY A 1183 -7.02 18.36 -10.50
C GLY A 1183 -6.20 17.21 -11.09
N SER A 1184 -6.84 16.06 -11.37
CA SER A 1184 -6.20 14.88 -12.00
C SER A 1184 -5.89 15.06 -13.48
N GLY A 1185 -6.64 15.93 -14.16
CA GLY A 1185 -6.55 16.15 -15.61
C GLY A 1185 -7.13 15.02 -16.45
N LEU A 1186 -7.86 14.08 -15.84
CA LEU A 1186 -8.49 12.95 -16.53
C LEU A 1186 -9.97 13.18 -16.84
N GLY A 1187 -10.67 14.04 -16.09
CA GLY A 1187 -12.13 14.19 -16.18
C GLY A 1187 -12.66 14.48 -17.59
N MET A 1188 -12.10 15.46 -18.30
CA MET A 1188 -12.57 15.78 -19.66
C MET A 1188 -12.16 14.74 -20.71
N ASN A 1189 -11.03 14.06 -20.51
CA ASN A 1189 -10.65 12.92 -21.36
C ASN A 1189 -11.63 11.75 -21.17
N ILE A 1190 -12.07 11.48 -19.94
CA ILE A 1190 -13.10 10.48 -19.63
C ILE A 1190 -14.40 10.83 -20.36
N VAL A 1191 -14.88 12.07 -20.27
CA VAL A 1191 -16.08 12.52 -21.00
C VAL A 1191 -15.94 12.27 -22.51
N SER A 1192 -14.80 12.67 -23.10
CA SER A 1192 -14.53 12.45 -24.52
C SER A 1192 -14.53 10.96 -24.90
N ASN A 1193 -13.88 10.11 -24.10
CA ASN A 1193 -13.81 8.67 -24.36
C ASN A 1193 -15.19 8.02 -24.23
N ILE A 1194 -15.99 8.38 -23.23
CA ILE A 1194 -17.35 7.84 -23.08
C ILE A 1194 -18.21 8.23 -24.29
N VAL A 1195 -18.21 9.51 -24.67
CA VAL A 1195 -19.00 9.99 -25.81
C VAL A 1195 -18.57 9.28 -27.10
N THR A 1196 -17.27 9.24 -27.40
CA THR A 1196 -16.75 8.74 -28.68
C THR A 1196 -16.64 7.22 -28.77
N GLN A 1197 -16.15 6.56 -27.71
CA GLN A 1197 -15.88 5.12 -27.70
C GLN A 1197 -17.07 4.30 -27.23
N VAL A 1198 -17.77 4.73 -26.19
CA VAL A 1198 -18.88 3.97 -25.58
C VAL A 1198 -20.21 4.30 -26.24
N LEU A 1199 -20.56 5.59 -26.33
CA LEU A 1199 -21.85 6.05 -26.86
C LEU A 1199 -21.84 6.28 -28.38
N LYS A 1200 -20.67 6.18 -29.04
CA LYS A 1200 -20.46 6.36 -30.48
C LYS A 1200 -21.00 7.71 -31.01
N GLY A 1201 -20.86 8.76 -30.20
CA GLY A 1201 -21.23 10.14 -30.52
C GLY A 1201 -20.03 11.07 -30.73
N GLU A 1202 -20.31 12.36 -30.84
CA GLU A 1202 -19.32 13.43 -31.01
C GLU A 1202 -19.46 14.49 -29.91
N ILE A 1203 -18.34 15.05 -29.45
CA ILE A 1203 -18.31 16.17 -28.49
C ILE A 1203 -17.54 17.33 -29.09
N SER A 1204 -18.08 18.54 -28.95
CA SER A 1204 -17.44 19.79 -29.35
C SER A 1204 -17.51 20.82 -28.22
N ILE A 1205 -16.60 21.79 -28.28
CA ILE A 1205 -16.51 22.86 -27.29
C ILE A 1205 -16.46 24.22 -27.99
N ASP A 1206 -17.22 25.17 -27.47
CA ASP A 1206 -17.13 26.59 -27.80
C ASP A 1206 -16.89 27.36 -26.50
N SER A 1207 -15.76 28.03 -26.39
CA SER A 1207 -15.40 28.78 -25.19
C SER A 1207 -14.67 30.07 -25.56
N GLN A 1208 -14.92 31.13 -24.80
CA GLN A 1208 -14.26 32.42 -24.96
C GLN A 1208 -13.83 32.93 -23.58
N GLU A 1209 -12.60 33.43 -23.46
CA GLU A 1209 -12.11 34.00 -22.20
C GLU A 1209 -13.04 35.09 -21.68
N GLY A 1210 -13.50 34.94 -20.44
CA GLY A 1210 -14.42 35.84 -19.74
C GLY A 1210 -15.91 35.70 -20.12
N ARG A 1211 -16.30 34.69 -20.91
CA ARG A 1211 -17.69 34.45 -21.34
C ARG A 1211 -18.19 33.02 -21.11
N GLY A 1212 -17.48 32.23 -20.32
CA GLY A 1212 -17.83 30.84 -20.02
C GLY A 1212 -17.52 29.85 -21.14
N SER A 1213 -18.05 28.63 -21.00
CA SER A 1213 -17.82 27.53 -21.94
C SER A 1213 -19.12 26.78 -22.23
N THR A 1214 -19.25 26.34 -23.48
CA THR A 1214 -20.37 25.52 -23.96
C THR A 1214 -19.81 24.22 -24.53
N PHE A 1215 -20.30 23.09 -24.02
CA PHE A 1215 -20.01 21.76 -24.52
C PHE A 1215 -21.25 21.19 -25.21
N ILE A 1216 -21.08 20.75 -26.45
CA ILE A 1216 -22.18 20.21 -27.26
C ILE A 1216 -21.84 18.76 -27.58
N ILE A 1217 -22.70 17.83 -27.14
CA ILE A 1217 -22.56 16.38 -27.30
C ILE A 1217 -23.69 15.90 -28.21
N HIS A 1218 -23.33 15.29 -29.34
CA HIS A 1218 -24.25 14.65 -30.27
C HIS A 1218 -24.16 13.12 -30.12
N LEU A 1219 -25.27 12.49 -29.79
CA LEU A 1219 -25.40 11.05 -29.65
C LEU A 1219 -26.30 10.48 -30.75
N PRO A 1220 -26.02 9.27 -31.27
CA PRO A 1220 -26.72 8.72 -32.44
C PRO A 1220 -28.17 8.30 -32.13
N ASP A 1221 -29.05 8.37 -33.14
CA ASP A 1221 -30.47 7.91 -33.07
C ASP A 1221 -30.59 6.42 -32.68
N SER A 1222 -29.54 5.61 -32.88
CA SER A 1222 -29.53 4.20 -32.50
C SER A 1222 -29.69 3.94 -31.00
N LEU A 1223 -29.44 4.95 -30.15
CA LEU A 1223 -29.64 4.85 -28.72
C LEU A 1223 -31.09 5.06 -28.31
N ILE A 1224 -31.94 5.64 -29.17
CA ILE A 1224 -33.33 5.93 -28.85
C ILE A 1224 -34.19 4.69 -29.09
N VAL A 1225 -34.90 4.25 -28.05
CA VAL A 1225 -35.90 3.19 -28.18
C VAL A 1225 -37.17 3.81 -28.74
N ARG A 1226 -37.66 3.29 -29.88
CA ARG A 1226 -38.80 3.85 -30.61
C ARG A 1226 -40.15 3.45 -30.05
#